data_AF-A0A851LWI9-F1
#
_entry.id   AF-A0A851LWI9-F1
#
_cell.length_a   1.000
_cell.length_b   1.000
_cell.length_c   1.000
_cell.angle_alpha   90.00
_cell.angle_beta   90.00
_cell.angle_gamma   90.00
#
_symmetry.space_group_name_H-M   'P 1'
#
loop_
_entity.id
_entity.type
_entity.pdbx_description
1 polymer ?
#
loop_
_entity_poly.entity_id
_entity_poly.type
_entity_poly.pdbx_seq_one_letter_code
_entity_poly.pdbx_strand_id
1 'polypeptide(L)'
;PKDVSNMSMSSGFGITLQKCGVVDVEHDPQTAYVTLLINNTNMLISTNITDLTLLDNITGLRVQKNSGNETTDGIQIYRKRFLQGGEYFAINYSALLDTKETWDGKVLTLPAKLTFRSSSQNKTHLVSLTASFTITAEEKTKISYSHAVHASGFFIAFFASLILTCVVFFIVYRTQILKWSFCKSQVSHTSDRVHSLRRYRYIKDNLISLNGFSLLQLFLFIFILYSYASLSFVKLLEVGSLTRADADLETCRTQICKEVIAMMMKNMVLNHSLFPHVEKRMSSIFKKQFLAMEKEIQEEYERKMVALTAECNLEARKKMEAQCQKARAANEEAEELMKKMNEKPAVEYRSLLDRLHRLEQDQLKRFLLVKQEEYFAKAYRQLAVSQRKELHNIFFTQITNATIKGELKLEAAKTLVEDYSKIQGNIEELMDFLQASKKYHLSRRFAYRKYLISKIHLRDSQASALINAAATQISSLMNKMERAGHLPESHLGMLLDRADTEINSVKQKFDHDLKQEKQKLRQKLITKRRREMLQKKEHRKEQLSLEDPFKTTKEITHYLSHWKNLLSDHTIEFEELTEKLDNEASEELKDLLFSLTEKAVEELKRVQCGVFVQELVKLNVPKMFLLEAVEEHKKEMVVKHEQLEREERDKSVAAEELLQLTRQKLSQELETNISEQKKLRSWEQSVFMQLLSLPLSLSEEELLRMRQELHCCFSQVDSSLAWPKIRARTLLQTLEMERRDTELLKVDQNLAMTNKQV
;
A
#
# COMPACT_ATOMS: atom_id res chain seq x y z
N PRO A 1 -22.77 -25.09 15.07
CA PRO A 1 -23.29 -23.72 14.83
C PRO A 1 -22.65 -23.12 13.57
N LYS A 2 -23.23 -23.40 12.40
CA LYS A 2 -22.76 -22.91 11.10
C LYS A 2 -23.90 -22.21 10.36
N ASP A 3 -23.52 -21.14 9.69
CA ASP A 3 -24.27 -20.30 8.75
C ASP A 3 -25.53 -19.57 9.27
N VAL A 4 -25.30 -18.38 9.83
CA VAL A 4 -26.32 -17.33 9.94
C VAL A 4 -26.02 -16.27 8.87
N SER A 5 -26.82 -16.23 7.81
CA SER A 5 -26.78 -15.16 6.82
C SER A 5 -27.37 -13.88 7.41
N ASN A 6 -26.53 -13.02 7.99
CA ASN A 6 -26.94 -11.72 8.52
C ASN A 6 -27.04 -10.70 7.39
N MET A 7 -28.25 -10.42 6.92
CA MET A 7 -28.51 -9.35 5.96
C MET A 7 -29.15 -8.16 6.69
N SER A 8 -28.32 -7.20 7.11
CA SER A 8 -28.78 -5.96 7.75
C SER A 8 -29.08 -4.89 6.70
N MET A 9 -30.22 -4.21 6.81
CA MET A 9 -30.60 -3.09 5.94
C MET A 9 -30.68 -1.81 6.78
N SER A 10 -30.02 -0.74 6.31
CA SER A 10 -30.02 0.58 6.94
C SER A 10 -30.83 1.57 6.10
N SER A 11 -31.73 2.32 6.75
CA SER A 11 -32.38 3.48 6.13
C SER A 11 -31.47 4.71 6.18
N GLY A 12 -31.66 5.64 5.23
CA GLY A 12 -31.07 6.99 5.30
C GLY A 12 -31.47 7.81 6.56
N PHE A 13 -32.34 7.25 7.42
CA PHE A 13 -32.79 7.83 8.68
C PHE A 13 -32.05 7.27 9.91
N GLY A 14 -31.05 6.39 9.72
CA GLY A 14 -30.28 5.81 10.83
C GLY A 14 -30.99 4.65 11.54
N ILE A 15 -31.96 4.02 10.88
CA ILE A 15 -32.75 2.90 11.44
C ILE A 15 -32.38 1.62 10.71
N THR A 16 -32.09 0.58 11.48
CA THR A 16 -31.77 -0.75 10.95
C THR A 16 -32.81 -1.78 11.39
N LEU A 17 -33.17 -2.69 10.49
CA LEU A 17 -34.00 -3.87 10.76
C LEU A 17 -33.18 -5.11 10.44
N GLN A 18 -33.16 -6.06 11.39
CA GLN A 18 -32.50 -7.35 11.25
C GLN A 18 -33.45 -8.47 11.68
N LYS A 19 -33.47 -9.56 10.94
CA LYS A 19 -34.12 -10.82 11.31
C LYS A 19 -33.09 -11.94 11.16
N CYS A 20 -32.87 -12.68 12.23
CA CYS A 20 -31.97 -13.83 12.25
C CYS A 20 -32.62 -14.99 12.99
N GLY A 21 -32.12 -16.20 12.77
CA GLY A 21 -32.61 -17.36 13.48
C GLY A 21 -31.63 -18.53 13.46
N VAL A 22 -31.78 -19.42 14.43
CA VAL A 22 -31.02 -20.66 14.56
C VAL A 22 -32.02 -21.81 14.62
N VAL A 23 -31.81 -22.82 13.78
CA VAL A 23 -32.62 -24.04 13.79
C VAL A 23 -31.91 -25.09 14.62
N ASP A 24 -32.59 -25.61 15.62
CA ASP A 24 -32.17 -26.77 16.38
C ASP A 24 -32.67 -28.04 15.68
N VAL A 25 -31.71 -28.82 15.17
CA VAL A 25 -31.92 -30.04 14.37
C VAL A 25 -31.89 -31.30 15.27
N GLU A 26 -31.57 -31.18 16.56
CA GLU A 26 -31.45 -32.32 17.47
C GLU A 26 -32.82 -32.85 17.96
N HIS A 27 -33.88 -32.07 17.79
CA HIS A 27 -35.24 -32.38 18.24
C HIS A 27 -36.20 -32.55 17.05
N ASP A 28 -37.10 -33.53 17.12
CA ASP A 28 -38.21 -33.73 16.16
C ASP A 28 -39.55 -33.49 16.88
N PRO A 29 -40.36 -32.48 16.49
CA PRO A 29 -40.18 -31.56 15.35
C PRO A 29 -39.07 -30.51 15.56
N GLN A 30 -38.38 -30.16 14.47
CA GLN A 30 -37.32 -29.15 14.46
C GLN A 30 -37.83 -27.80 14.95
N THR A 31 -37.06 -27.16 15.84
CA THR A 31 -37.42 -25.88 16.45
C THR A 31 -36.52 -24.77 15.93
N ALA A 32 -37.11 -23.70 15.39
CA ALA A 32 -36.42 -22.47 15.02
C ALA A 32 -36.53 -21.44 16.14
N TYR A 33 -35.40 -20.88 16.55
CA TYR A 33 -35.31 -19.71 17.43
C TYR A 33 -35.07 -18.48 16.57
N VAL A 34 -36.04 -17.56 16.51
CA VAL A 34 -36.00 -16.37 15.64
C VAL A 34 -35.92 -15.10 16.49
N THR A 35 -35.05 -14.19 16.06
CA THR A 35 -34.83 -12.89 16.67
C THR A 35 -35.00 -11.80 15.62
N LEU A 36 -35.87 -10.82 15.89
CA LEU A 36 -35.99 -9.58 15.13
C LEU A 36 -35.47 -8.42 15.96
N LEU A 37 -34.60 -7.61 15.37
CA LEU A 37 -33.98 -6.46 16.03
C LEU A 37 -34.17 -5.21 15.17
N ILE A 38 -34.73 -4.17 15.78
CA ILE A 38 -34.83 -2.83 15.21
C ILE A 38 -33.96 -1.90 16.05
N ASN A 39 -33.04 -1.19 15.42
CA ASN A 39 -32.13 -0.28 16.11
C ASN A 39 -32.23 1.13 15.54
N ASN A 40 -32.45 2.12 16.41
CA ASN A 40 -32.42 3.53 16.05
C ASN A 40 -31.04 4.11 16.40
N THR A 41 -30.13 4.14 15.45
CA THR A 41 -28.72 4.57 15.65
C THR A 41 -28.52 6.09 15.62
N ASN A 42 -29.60 6.87 15.47
CA ASN A 42 -29.52 8.33 15.41
C ASN A 42 -29.47 8.92 16.83
N MET A 43 -28.40 9.65 17.16
CA MET A 43 -28.20 10.26 18.49
C MET A 43 -28.80 11.67 18.64
N LEU A 44 -29.40 12.23 17.59
CA LEU A 44 -30.07 13.52 17.65
C LEU A 44 -31.49 13.34 18.22
N ILE A 45 -31.80 14.01 19.34
CA ILE A 45 -33.09 13.93 20.06
C ILE A 45 -34.30 14.30 19.17
N SER A 46 -34.06 15.00 18.05
CA SER A 46 -35.09 15.49 17.12
C SER A 46 -35.64 14.46 16.12
N THR A 47 -35.27 13.18 16.20
CA THR A 47 -35.70 12.13 15.25
C THR A 47 -36.24 10.88 15.95
N ASN A 48 -37.17 11.07 16.89
CA ASN A 48 -37.97 9.97 17.43
C ASN A 48 -38.84 9.35 16.34
N ILE A 49 -38.89 8.03 16.33
CA ILE A 49 -39.73 7.26 15.41
C ILE A 49 -41.08 7.05 16.08
N THR A 50 -42.17 7.32 15.36
CA THR A 50 -43.53 7.13 15.85
C THR A 50 -44.29 6.13 14.97
N ASP A 51 -45.33 5.51 15.53
CA ASP A 51 -46.23 4.57 14.85
C ASP A 51 -45.48 3.39 14.19
N LEU A 52 -44.57 2.77 14.94
CA LEU A 52 -43.79 1.65 14.46
C LEU A 52 -44.66 0.39 14.38
N THR A 53 -44.78 -0.17 13.17
CA THR A 53 -45.49 -1.43 12.90
C THR A 53 -44.56 -2.39 12.16
N LEU A 54 -44.24 -3.51 12.81
CA LEU A 54 -43.47 -4.61 12.25
C LEU A 54 -44.41 -5.75 11.88
N LEU A 55 -44.33 -6.18 10.62
CA LEU A 55 -45.03 -7.32 10.05
C LEU A 55 -44.01 -8.43 9.83
N ASP A 56 -44.14 -9.54 10.54
CA ASP A 56 -43.22 -10.67 10.43
C ASP A 56 -43.90 -11.85 9.74
N ASN A 57 -43.38 -12.28 8.58
CA ASN A 57 -43.89 -13.45 7.88
C ASN A 57 -43.36 -14.72 8.57
N ILE A 58 -44.31 -15.54 9.03
CA ILE A 58 -44.11 -16.82 9.71
C ILE A 58 -44.78 -17.98 8.95
N THR A 59 -45.12 -17.79 7.68
CA THR A 59 -45.74 -18.84 6.85
C THR A 59 -44.87 -20.11 6.85
N GLY A 60 -45.43 -21.24 7.29
CA GLY A 60 -44.71 -22.50 7.47
C GLY A 60 -44.05 -22.71 8.85
N LEU A 61 -44.22 -21.75 9.78
CA LEU A 61 -43.78 -21.84 11.16
C LEU A 61 -44.99 -21.83 12.13
N ARG A 62 -45.00 -22.74 13.11
CA ARG A 62 -45.95 -22.74 14.22
C ARG A 62 -45.30 -22.18 15.48
N VAL A 63 -45.63 -20.94 15.84
CA VAL A 63 -45.03 -20.24 16.99
C VAL A 63 -45.49 -20.85 18.32
N GLN A 64 -44.54 -21.16 19.22
CA GLN A 64 -44.80 -21.83 20.50
C GLN A 64 -45.24 -20.86 21.62
N LYS A 65 -44.83 -19.58 21.54
CA LYS A 65 -45.21 -18.50 22.48
C LYS A 65 -45.60 -17.26 21.69
N ASN A 66 -46.87 -16.85 21.76
CA ASN A 66 -47.36 -15.68 21.03
C ASN A 66 -46.91 -14.39 21.75
N SER A 67 -45.94 -13.67 21.17
CA SER A 67 -45.52 -12.34 21.61
C SER A 67 -46.12 -11.20 20.77
N GLY A 68 -46.88 -11.50 19.71
CA GLY A 68 -47.57 -10.55 18.84
C GLY A 68 -49.03 -10.94 18.58
N ASN A 69 -49.78 -10.07 17.89
CA ASN A 69 -51.13 -10.39 17.43
C ASN A 69 -51.02 -11.18 16.11
N GLU A 70 -51.33 -12.46 16.15
CA GLU A 70 -51.34 -13.35 14.99
C GLU A 70 -52.53 -13.04 14.07
N THR A 71 -52.29 -13.05 12.77
CA THR A 71 -53.32 -12.93 11.73
C THR A 71 -53.44 -14.25 10.98
N THR A 72 -54.62 -14.54 10.42
CA THR A 72 -54.93 -15.79 9.70
C THR A 72 -54.04 -16.08 8.49
N ASP A 73 -53.22 -15.12 8.07
CA ASP A 73 -52.42 -15.16 6.84
C ASP A 73 -50.93 -15.49 7.08
N GLY A 74 -50.58 -16.07 8.23
CA GLY A 74 -49.19 -16.44 8.53
C GLY A 74 -48.27 -15.25 8.80
N ILE A 75 -48.83 -14.16 9.35
CA ILE A 75 -48.09 -12.94 9.70
C ILE A 75 -48.33 -12.57 11.17
N GLN A 76 -47.25 -12.30 11.90
CA GLN A 76 -47.30 -11.67 13.23
C GLN A 76 -47.09 -10.17 13.16
N ILE A 77 -47.93 -9.43 13.87
CA ILE A 77 -47.89 -7.97 13.91
C ILE A 77 -47.44 -7.48 15.28
N TYR A 78 -46.39 -6.66 15.28
CA TYR A 78 -45.86 -6.00 16.47
C TYR A 78 -45.96 -4.49 16.30
N ARG A 79 -46.52 -3.80 17.30
CA ARG A 79 -46.69 -2.34 17.28
C ARG A 79 -45.98 -1.70 18.47
N LYS A 80 -45.24 -0.63 18.22
CA LYS A 80 -44.62 0.20 19.26
C LYS A 80 -44.91 1.68 18.96
N ARG A 81 -45.40 2.42 19.95
CA ARG A 81 -45.82 3.82 19.76
C ARG A 81 -44.64 4.75 19.47
N PHE A 82 -43.52 4.55 20.16
CA PHE A 82 -42.32 5.36 20.00
C PHE A 82 -41.04 4.52 20.15
N LEU A 83 -39.98 4.88 19.43
CA LEU A 83 -38.62 4.36 19.63
C LEU A 83 -37.64 5.53 19.61
N GLN A 84 -36.97 5.80 20.73
CA GLN A 84 -36.09 6.96 20.88
C GLN A 84 -34.76 6.77 20.14
N GLY A 85 -34.07 7.88 19.85
CA GLY A 85 -32.70 7.85 19.32
C GLY A 85 -31.73 7.16 20.29
N GLY A 86 -31.03 6.13 19.83
CA GLY A 86 -30.16 5.27 20.65
C GLY A 86 -30.85 4.05 21.26
N GLU A 87 -32.18 3.94 21.18
CA GLU A 87 -32.92 2.76 21.65
C GLU A 87 -33.02 1.66 20.57
N TYR A 88 -33.22 0.43 21.04
CA TYR A 88 -33.55 -0.71 20.19
C TYR A 88 -34.86 -1.39 20.63
N PHE A 89 -35.46 -2.15 19.71
CA PHE A 89 -36.62 -2.98 19.95
C PHE A 89 -36.33 -4.39 19.44
N ALA A 90 -36.30 -5.36 20.36
CA ALA A 90 -35.98 -6.75 20.08
C ALA A 90 -37.20 -7.65 20.35
N ILE A 91 -37.44 -8.60 19.45
CA ILE A 91 -38.51 -9.59 19.53
C ILE A 91 -37.88 -10.96 19.35
N ASN A 92 -38.11 -11.85 20.30
CA ASN A 92 -37.60 -13.21 20.27
C ASN A 92 -38.77 -14.20 20.39
N TYR A 93 -38.82 -15.20 19.51
CA TYR A 93 -39.79 -16.28 19.62
C TYR A 93 -39.19 -17.63 19.16
N SER A 94 -39.77 -18.72 19.66
CA SER A 94 -39.51 -20.07 19.17
C SER A 94 -40.69 -20.55 18.34
N ALA A 95 -40.41 -21.25 17.25
CA ALA A 95 -41.42 -21.81 16.37
C ALA A 95 -41.03 -23.21 15.88
N LEU A 96 -42.02 -24.08 15.73
CA LEU A 96 -41.86 -25.40 15.12
C LEU A 96 -41.97 -25.29 13.60
N LEU A 97 -41.13 -26.01 12.87
CA LEU A 97 -41.28 -26.13 11.41
C LEU A 97 -42.44 -27.10 11.11
N ASP A 98 -43.44 -26.64 10.36
CA ASP A 98 -44.55 -27.51 9.96
C ASP A 98 -44.17 -28.35 8.73
N THR A 99 -43.92 -29.64 8.95
CA THR A 99 -43.40 -30.56 7.93
C THR A 99 -44.47 -31.09 6.98
N LYS A 100 -45.76 -30.76 7.19
CA LYS A 100 -46.87 -31.47 6.51
C LYS A 100 -47.58 -30.72 5.38
N GLU A 101 -47.44 -29.40 5.21
CA GLU A 101 -48.27 -28.68 4.22
C GLU A 101 -47.57 -27.79 3.19
N THR A 102 -46.25 -27.54 3.24
CA THR A 102 -45.59 -26.66 2.22
C THR A 102 -44.15 -27.04 1.92
N TRP A 103 -43.77 -28.31 2.10
CA TRP A 103 -42.42 -28.79 1.85
C TRP A 103 -42.25 -29.40 0.46
N ASP A 104 -42.50 -28.59 -0.57
CA ASP A 104 -42.18 -28.93 -1.95
C ASP A 104 -41.07 -27.99 -2.46
N GLY A 105 -39.83 -28.22 -1.99
CA GLY A 105 -38.63 -27.66 -2.62
C GLY A 105 -37.84 -26.57 -1.86
N LYS A 106 -36.98 -27.02 -0.95
CA LYS A 106 -35.60 -26.51 -0.67
C LYS A 106 -35.34 -25.15 0.01
N VAL A 107 -36.24 -24.16 0.06
CA VAL A 107 -36.00 -22.88 0.81
C VAL A 107 -37.30 -22.26 1.35
N LEU A 108 -37.41 -22.06 2.68
CA LEU A 108 -38.47 -21.22 3.28
C LEU A 108 -38.03 -19.75 3.28
N THR A 109 -38.83 -18.85 2.71
CA THR A 109 -38.55 -17.40 2.68
C THR A 109 -39.50 -16.65 3.61
N LEU A 110 -38.95 -16.01 4.62
CA LEU A 110 -39.66 -15.46 5.78
C LEU A 110 -39.30 -13.98 6.00
N PRO A 111 -39.70 -13.06 5.11
CA PRO A 111 -39.33 -11.65 5.22
C PRO A 111 -40.05 -10.95 6.39
N ALA A 112 -39.40 -9.95 6.97
CA ALA A 112 -40.01 -9.03 7.93
C ALA A 112 -40.05 -7.62 7.35
N LYS A 113 -41.19 -6.93 7.48
CA LYS A 113 -41.42 -5.58 6.99
C LYS A 113 -41.71 -4.62 8.13
N LEU A 114 -40.89 -3.60 8.28
CA LEU A 114 -41.05 -2.52 9.25
C LEU A 114 -41.62 -1.28 8.56
N THR A 115 -42.65 -0.70 9.14
CA THR A 115 -43.19 0.60 8.73
C THR A 115 -43.21 1.56 9.91
N PHE A 116 -42.85 2.83 9.68
CA PHE A 116 -42.83 3.84 10.72
C PHE A 116 -42.95 5.26 10.15
N ARG A 117 -43.32 6.21 11.02
CA ARG A 117 -43.32 7.65 10.69
C ARG A 117 -42.10 8.33 11.31
N SER A 118 -41.41 9.12 10.50
CA SER A 118 -40.33 10.00 10.95
C SER A 118 -40.73 11.46 10.78
N SER A 119 -40.50 12.27 11.81
CA SER A 119 -40.71 13.71 11.80
C SER A 119 -39.37 14.42 11.56
N SER A 120 -38.97 14.58 10.29
CA SER A 120 -37.84 15.43 9.93
C SER A 120 -38.36 16.75 9.34
N GLN A 121 -38.03 17.87 9.99
CA GLN A 121 -38.19 19.27 9.55
C GLN A 121 -39.30 19.52 8.49
N ASN A 122 -40.57 19.52 8.94
CA ASN A 122 -41.80 19.91 8.21
C ASN A 122 -42.47 18.89 7.27
N LYS A 123 -42.06 17.61 7.19
CA LYS A 123 -42.84 16.56 6.49
C LYS A 123 -42.82 15.22 7.24
N THR A 124 -44.00 14.62 7.46
CA THR A 124 -44.14 13.25 7.97
C THR A 124 -44.03 12.25 6.82
N HIS A 125 -42.89 11.58 6.69
CA HIS A 125 -42.71 10.51 5.72
C HIS A 125 -43.03 9.14 6.35
N LEU A 126 -43.88 8.35 5.69
CA LEU A 126 -44.04 6.92 5.99
C LEU A 126 -42.90 6.15 5.33
N VAL A 127 -42.04 5.55 6.13
CA VAL A 127 -40.86 4.82 5.65
C VAL A 127 -41.10 3.32 5.87
N SER A 128 -40.73 2.51 4.88
CA SER A 128 -40.84 1.05 4.93
C SER A 128 -39.46 0.41 4.73
N LEU A 129 -39.10 -0.54 5.59
CA LEU A 129 -37.91 -1.37 5.49
C LEU A 129 -38.30 -2.85 5.42
N THR A 130 -37.53 -3.66 4.69
CA THR A 130 -37.77 -5.10 4.59
C THR A 130 -36.46 -5.86 4.83
N ALA A 131 -36.48 -6.76 5.80
CA ALA A 131 -35.39 -7.70 6.06
C ALA A 131 -35.79 -9.07 5.50
N SER A 132 -34.95 -9.63 4.63
CA SER A 132 -35.17 -10.96 4.07
C SER A 132 -34.50 -12.01 4.96
N PHE A 133 -35.19 -13.10 5.26
CA PHE A 133 -34.66 -14.22 6.03
C PHE A 133 -35.10 -15.53 5.36
N THR A 134 -34.21 -16.51 5.26
CA THR A 134 -34.49 -17.79 4.61
C THR A 134 -33.96 -18.97 5.42
N ILE A 135 -34.70 -20.09 5.45
CA ILE A 135 -34.29 -21.37 6.04
C ILE A 135 -34.13 -22.39 4.92
N THR A 136 -32.93 -22.96 4.78
CA THR A 136 -32.55 -23.95 3.75
C THR A 136 -32.37 -25.33 4.37
N ALA A 137 -32.89 -26.38 3.73
CA ALA A 137 -32.68 -27.76 4.15
C ALA A 137 -31.38 -28.34 3.54
N GLU A 138 -30.52 -28.94 4.36
CA GLU A 138 -29.26 -29.55 3.92
C GLU A 138 -29.49 -31.02 3.50
N GLU A 139 -29.29 -31.32 2.21
CA GLU A 139 -29.55 -32.65 1.63
C GLU A 139 -28.31 -33.56 1.82
N LYS A 140 -28.38 -34.57 2.69
CA LYS A 140 -27.40 -35.68 2.71
C LYS A 140 -27.69 -36.65 1.57
N THR A 141 -27.36 -36.28 0.34
CA THR A 141 -27.49 -37.19 -0.81
C THR A 141 -26.41 -38.28 -0.74
N LYS A 142 -26.80 -39.52 -0.41
CA LYS A 142 -26.02 -40.72 -0.76
C LYS A 142 -26.10 -40.90 -2.28
N ILE A 143 -25.07 -40.46 -2.99
CA ILE A 143 -24.93 -40.75 -4.43
C ILE A 143 -23.69 -41.63 -4.60
N SER A 144 -23.91 -42.87 -5.02
CA SER A 144 -22.85 -43.79 -5.42
C SER A 144 -22.31 -43.41 -6.81
N TYR A 145 -21.23 -42.63 -6.85
CA TYR A 145 -20.36 -42.53 -8.03
C TYR A 145 -19.04 -43.23 -7.69
N SER A 146 -18.57 -44.12 -8.57
CA SER A 146 -17.28 -44.80 -8.41
C SER A 146 -16.13 -43.82 -8.71
N HIS A 147 -15.92 -42.84 -7.82
CA HIS A 147 -14.81 -41.90 -7.87
C HIS A 147 -13.46 -42.61 -7.91
N ALA A 148 -13.38 -43.85 -7.40
CA ALA A 148 -12.19 -44.69 -7.48
C ALA A 148 -11.77 -45.03 -8.93
N VAL A 149 -12.73 -45.24 -9.84
CA VAL A 149 -12.42 -45.58 -11.24
C VAL A 149 -11.94 -44.35 -12.01
N HIS A 150 -12.60 -43.19 -11.82
CA HIS A 150 -12.15 -41.94 -12.42
C HIS A 150 -10.82 -41.44 -11.85
N ALA A 151 -10.61 -41.57 -10.54
CA ALA A 151 -9.34 -41.24 -9.90
C ALA A 151 -8.23 -42.17 -10.40
N SER A 152 -8.47 -43.48 -10.48
CA SER A 152 -7.52 -44.44 -11.05
C SER A 152 -7.16 -44.12 -12.49
N GLY A 153 -8.16 -43.83 -13.34
CA GLY A 153 -7.92 -43.40 -14.72
C GLY A 153 -7.11 -42.10 -14.82
N PHE A 154 -7.38 -41.12 -13.95
CA PHE A 154 -6.61 -39.88 -13.87
C PHE A 154 -5.15 -40.14 -13.47
N PHE A 155 -4.90 -40.96 -12.44
CA PHE A 155 -3.54 -41.28 -12.03
C PHE A 155 -2.76 -42.03 -13.11
N ILE A 156 -3.39 -42.99 -13.79
CA ILE A 156 -2.77 -43.73 -14.90
C ILE A 156 -2.40 -42.78 -16.05
N ALA A 157 -3.32 -41.91 -16.47
CA ALA A 157 -3.07 -40.93 -17.51
C ALA A 157 -1.99 -39.91 -17.11
N PHE A 158 -1.99 -39.47 -15.85
CA PHE A 158 -0.98 -38.57 -15.31
C PHE A 158 0.42 -39.19 -15.32
N PHE A 159 0.56 -40.44 -14.87
CA PHE A 159 1.86 -41.14 -14.89
C PHE A 159 2.34 -41.41 -16.32
N ALA A 160 1.45 -41.80 -17.24
CA ALA A 160 1.80 -41.98 -18.65
C ALA A 160 2.28 -40.67 -19.28
N SER A 161 1.56 -39.57 -19.05
CA SER A 161 1.95 -38.22 -19.51
C SER A 161 3.28 -37.77 -18.90
N LEU A 162 3.51 -38.04 -17.61
CA LEU A 162 4.75 -37.69 -16.92
C LEU A 162 5.93 -38.45 -17.52
N ILE A 163 5.80 -39.76 -17.75
CA ILE A 163 6.84 -40.58 -18.38
C ILE A 163 7.13 -40.08 -19.80
N LEU A 164 6.10 -39.81 -20.60
CA LEU A 164 6.26 -39.29 -21.96
C LEU A 164 6.99 -37.93 -21.95
N THR A 165 6.62 -37.06 -21.01
CA THR A 165 7.28 -35.74 -20.83
C THR A 165 8.72 -35.92 -20.40
N CYS A 166 9.03 -36.83 -19.48
CA CYS A 166 10.40 -37.15 -19.07
C CYS A 166 11.22 -37.73 -20.23
N VAL A 167 10.64 -38.56 -21.10
CA VAL A 167 11.31 -39.09 -22.30
C VAL A 167 11.60 -37.96 -23.29
N VAL A 168 10.63 -37.06 -23.55
CA VAL A 168 10.85 -35.88 -24.39
C VAL A 168 11.93 -34.99 -23.79
N PHE A 169 11.88 -34.72 -22.48
CA PHE A 169 12.92 -33.95 -21.79
C PHE A 169 14.28 -34.64 -21.86
N PHE A 170 14.33 -35.97 -21.77
CA PHE A 170 15.56 -36.74 -21.90
C PHE A 170 16.15 -36.65 -23.31
N ILE A 171 15.30 -36.72 -24.34
CA ILE A 171 15.72 -36.53 -25.74
C ILE A 171 16.20 -35.10 -25.98
N VAL A 172 15.48 -34.09 -25.49
CA VAL A 172 15.90 -32.67 -25.54
C VAL A 172 17.20 -32.45 -24.77
N TYR A 173 17.33 -33.05 -23.59
CA TYR A 173 18.56 -32.99 -22.79
C TYR A 173 19.73 -33.65 -23.51
N ARG A 174 19.55 -34.82 -24.13
CA ARG A 174 20.61 -35.51 -24.90
C ARG A 174 21.00 -34.72 -26.16
N THR A 175 20.05 -34.10 -26.85
CA THR A 175 20.31 -33.26 -28.03
C THR A 175 20.92 -31.89 -27.66
N GLN A 176 20.60 -31.34 -26.49
CA GLN A 176 21.24 -30.13 -25.95
C GLN A 176 22.63 -30.40 -25.35
N ILE A 177 22.89 -31.57 -24.75
CA ILE A 177 24.23 -31.97 -24.27
C ILE A 177 25.24 -32.08 -25.42
N LEU A 178 24.80 -32.50 -26.60
CA LEU A 178 25.64 -32.48 -27.82
C LEU A 178 26.01 -31.05 -28.27
N LYS A 179 25.26 -30.02 -27.85
CA LYS A 179 25.60 -28.60 -28.00
C LYS A 179 26.34 -27.99 -26.80
N TRP A 180 26.27 -28.61 -25.62
CA TRP A 180 26.82 -28.13 -24.34
C TRP A 180 28.08 -28.89 -23.89
N SER A 181 28.81 -29.55 -24.80
CA SER A 181 30.11 -30.15 -24.45
C SER A 181 31.28 -29.15 -24.44
N PHE A 182 31.03 -27.86 -24.67
CA PHE A 182 32.00 -26.77 -24.45
C PHE A 182 31.52 -25.84 -23.34
N CYS A 183 32.02 -26.11 -22.13
CA CYS A 183 32.01 -25.31 -20.89
C CYS A 183 31.47 -26.11 -19.70
N LYS A 184 32.34 -26.96 -19.14
CA LYS A 184 32.24 -27.41 -17.75
C LYS A 184 33.24 -26.62 -16.90
N SER A 185 32.77 -26.12 -15.75
CA SER A 185 33.46 -26.32 -14.48
C SER A 185 32.49 -26.23 -13.30
N GLN A 186 32.07 -27.42 -12.84
CA GLN A 186 32.21 -27.93 -11.47
C GLN A 186 31.74 -27.09 -10.26
N VAL A 187 30.60 -27.47 -9.67
CA VAL A 187 30.42 -27.59 -8.20
C VAL A 187 29.42 -28.74 -7.92
N SER A 188 29.87 -29.73 -7.14
CA SER A 188 29.08 -30.89 -6.71
C SER A 188 28.11 -30.52 -5.58
N HIS A 189 26.85 -30.95 -5.68
CA HIS A 189 25.89 -31.01 -4.58
C HIS A 189 25.61 -32.47 -4.23
N THR A 190 25.87 -32.86 -2.97
CA THR A 190 25.27 -34.04 -2.35
C THR A 190 24.11 -33.59 -1.45
N SER A 191 22.95 -34.18 -1.72
CA SER A 191 21.71 -34.06 -0.95
C SER A 191 21.73 -35.10 0.15
N ASP A 192 21.62 -34.68 1.43
CA ASP A 192 20.80 -35.37 2.43
C ASP A 192 20.71 -34.56 3.74
N ARG A 193 19.58 -34.73 4.44
CA ARG A 193 19.07 -34.01 5.64
C ARG A 193 18.26 -32.74 5.40
N VAL A 194 17.17 -32.94 4.67
CA VAL A 194 15.90 -32.22 4.88
C VAL A 194 15.31 -32.68 6.21
N HIS A 195 15.19 -31.79 7.21
CA HIS A 195 14.04 -31.65 8.14
C HIS A 195 14.33 -30.81 9.42
N SER A 196 15.57 -30.46 9.76
CA SER A 196 15.86 -29.63 10.96
C SER A 196 16.33 -28.20 10.66
N LEU A 197 16.53 -27.82 9.40
CA LEU A 197 17.14 -26.54 9.00
C LEU A 197 16.14 -25.47 8.50
N ARG A 198 14.84 -25.75 8.42
CA ARG A 198 13.82 -24.78 7.97
C ARG A 198 13.37 -23.78 9.05
N ARG A 199 13.60 -24.07 10.34
CA ARG A 199 13.07 -23.26 11.45
C ARG A 199 14.06 -22.21 11.99
N TYR A 200 15.35 -22.35 11.72
CA TYR A 200 16.38 -21.34 12.04
C TYR A 200 16.67 -20.42 10.85
N ARG A 201 16.37 -20.88 9.62
CA ARG A 201 16.54 -20.11 8.39
C ARG A 201 15.45 -19.05 8.18
N TYR A 202 14.23 -19.28 8.67
CA TYR A 202 13.14 -18.30 8.57
C TYR A 202 13.36 -17.05 9.44
N ILE A 203 13.95 -17.20 10.64
CA ILE A 203 14.26 -16.07 11.54
C ILE A 203 15.53 -15.33 11.07
N LYS A 204 16.54 -16.05 10.58
CA LYS A 204 17.76 -15.45 10.00
C LYS A 204 17.50 -14.77 8.65
N ASP A 205 16.54 -15.25 7.85
CA ASP A 205 16.18 -14.63 6.57
C ASP A 205 15.06 -13.58 6.68
N ASN A 206 14.28 -13.53 7.78
CA ASN A 206 13.23 -12.51 7.97
C ASN A 206 13.61 -11.34 8.88
N LEU A 207 14.53 -11.51 9.85
CA LEU A 207 15.21 -10.35 10.44
C LEU A 207 16.12 -9.64 9.39
N ILE A 208 16.33 -10.32 8.25
CA ILE A 208 17.19 -9.97 7.12
C ILE A 208 16.44 -10.16 5.78
N SER A 209 15.12 -9.88 5.71
CA SER A 209 14.39 -9.91 4.42
C SER A 209 14.67 -8.67 3.56
N LEU A 210 15.92 -8.21 3.59
CA LEU A 210 16.53 -7.31 2.62
C LEU A 210 16.64 -7.90 1.20
N ASN A 211 16.16 -9.12 0.94
CA ASN A 211 16.16 -9.68 -0.42
C ASN A 211 15.17 -8.95 -1.35
N GLY A 212 14.04 -8.45 -0.83
CA GLY A 212 13.12 -7.59 -1.59
C GLY A 212 13.54 -6.11 -1.61
N PHE A 213 14.12 -5.62 -0.51
CA PHE A 213 14.53 -4.22 -0.33
C PHE A 213 15.75 -3.84 -1.17
N SER A 214 16.76 -4.73 -1.26
CA SER A 214 17.91 -4.52 -2.14
C SER A 214 17.48 -4.39 -3.59
N LEU A 215 16.59 -5.27 -4.09
CA LEU A 215 16.09 -5.22 -5.47
C LEU A 215 15.21 -3.99 -5.73
N LEU A 216 14.24 -3.69 -4.86
CA LEU A 216 13.32 -2.56 -5.07
C LEU A 216 14.05 -1.21 -4.98
N GLN A 217 15.00 -1.02 -4.05
CA GLN A 217 15.83 0.20 -3.99
C GLN A 217 16.87 0.28 -5.12
N LEU A 218 17.44 -0.85 -5.55
CA LEU A 218 18.36 -0.91 -6.69
C LEU A 218 17.71 -0.43 -7.98
N PHE A 219 16.51 -0.94 -8.26
CA PHE A 219 15.80 -0.59 -9.48
C PHE A 219 15.28 0.85 -9.42
N LEU A 220 15.26 1.50 -8.26
CA LEU A 220 14.50 2.71 -7.98
C LEU A 220 15.16 4.02 -8.37
N PHE A 221 16.31 4.32 -7.76
CA PHE A 221 17.05 5.54 -8.06
C PHE A 221 17.52 5.51 -9.51
N ILE A 222 17.84 4.32 -10.01
CA ILE A 222 18.26 4.03 -11.37
C ILE A 222 17.05 3.91 -12.33
N PHE A 223 15.82 4.03 -11.86
CA PHE A 223 14.66 4.27 -12.74
C PHE A 223 14.28 5.76 -12.73
N ILE A 224 14.43 6.41 -11.58
CA ILE A 224 14.28 7.85 -11.39
C ILE A 224 15.31 8.65 -12.24
N LEU A 225 16.58 8.21 -12.27
CA LEU A 225 17.64 8.78 -13.11
C LEU A 225 17.42 8.58 -14.63
N TYR A 226 16.51 7.68 -15.04
CA TYR A 226 16.49 7.11 -16.40
C TYR A 226 15.14 7.20 -17.12
N SER A 227 14.11 7.78 -16.50
CA SER A 227 12.79 7.93 -17.12
C SER A 227 12.12 9.24 -16.70
N TYR A 228 11.05 9.61 -17.40
CA TYR A 228 10.03 10.61 -17.00
C TYR A 228 9.35 10.25 -15.67
N ALA A 229 10.11 9.88 -14.64
CA ALA A 229 9.62 9.52 -13.33
C ALA A 229 9.08 10.78 -12.67
N SER A 230 7.80 11.04 -12.91
CA SER A 230 7.07 12.11 -12.26
C SER A 230 7.22 12.04 -10.74
N LEU A 231 7.07 13.17 -10.06
CA LEU A 231 6.98 13.27 -8.59
C LEU A 231 6.01 12.22 -7.99
N SER A 232 5.01 11.77 -8.76
CA SER A 232 4.07 10.71 -8.42
C SER A 232 4.73 9.34 -8.19
N PHE A 233 5.78 8.99 -8.95
CA PHE A 233 6.52 7.73 -8.75
C PHE A 233 7.26 7.76 -7.41
N VAL A 234 7.93 8.87 -7.07
CA VAL A 234 8.59 9.03 -5.77
C VAL A 234 7.61 8.85 -4.61
N LYS A 235 6.37 9.36 -4.74
CA LYS A 235 5.31 9.21 -3.73
C LYS A 235 4.85 7.76 -3.58
N LEU A 236 4.69 7.01 -4.68
CA LEU A 236 4.33 5.59 -4.63
C LEU A 236 5.39 4.77 -3.89
N LEU A 237 6.66 5.12 -4.10
CA LEU A 237 7.80 4.46 -3.48
C LEU A 237 7.97 4.78 -2.00
N GLU A 238 7.66 6.02 -1.62
CA GLU A 238 7.58 6.43 -0.23
C GLU A 238 6.59 5.52 0.50
N VAL A 239 5.39 5.34 -0.05
CA VAL A 239 4.37 4.45 0.52
C VAL A 239 4.79 2.98 0.57
N GLY A 240 5.37 2.45 -0.51
CA GLY A 240 5.88 1.08 -0.52
C GLY A 240 6.99 0.86 0.51
N SER A 241 7.85 1.86 0.73
CA SER A 241 8.92 1.80 1.73
C SER A 241 8.39 1.87 3.15
N LEU A 242 7.41 2.73 3.42
CA LEU A 242 6.75 2.84 4.72
C LEU A 242 6.02 1.53 5.08
N THR A 243 5.32 0.93 4.12
CA THR A 243 4.53 -0.30 4.36
C THR A 243 5.44 -1.46 4.74
N ARG A 244 6.60 -1.58 4.09
CA ARG A 244 7.61 -2.57 4.48
C ARG A 244 8.25 -2.25 5.82
N ALA A 245 8.54 -0.98 6.10
CA ALA A 245 9.12 -0.59 7.38
C ALA A 245 8.18 -0.93 8.55
N ASP A 246 6.87 -0.76 8.39
CA ASP A 246 5.88 -1.25 9.36
C ASP A 246 6.02 -2.77 9.56
N ALA A 247 6.17 -3.55 8.49
CA ALA A 247 6.33 -5.01 8.60
C ALA A 247 7.62 -5.48 9.28
N ASP A 248 8.74 -4.82 8.97
CA ASP A 248 10.01 -5.11 9.61
C ASP A 248 9.95 -4.77 11.11
N LEU A 249 9.31 -3.65 11.48
CA LEU A 249 9.11 -3.25 12.87
C LEU A 249 8.20 -4.23 13.62
N GLU A 250 7.16 -4.77 12.99
CA GLU A 250 6.30 -5.79 13.63
C GLU A 250 6.97 -7.13 13.84
N THR A 251 7.80 -7.54 12.89
CA THR A 251 8.64 -8.71 13.03
C THR A 251 9.60 -8.52 14.21
N CYS A 252 10.23 -7.35 14.30
CA CYS A 252 11.14 -7.00 15.38
C CYS A 252 10.44 -6.97 16.75
N ARG A 253 9.30 -6.27 16.86
CA ARG A 253 8.46 -6.22 18.07
C ARG A 253 8.11 -7.62 18.56
N THR A 254 7.56 -8.45 17.66
CA THR A 254 7.16 -9.83 17.96
C THR A 254 8.35 -10.66 18.47
N GLN A 255 9.51 -10.52 17.83
CA GLN A 255 10.71 -11.26 18.23
C GLN A 255 11.22 -10.82 19.61
N ILE A 256 11.31 -9.51 19.85
CA ILE A 256 11.71 -8.95 21.14
C ILE A 256 10.78 -9.44 22.25
N CYS A 257 9.46 -9.39 22.03
CA CYS A 257 8.48 -9.86 23.01
C CYS A 257 8.67 -11.35 23.35
N LYS A 258 8.90 -12.21 22.35
CA LYS A 258 9.12 -13.65 22.57
C LYS A 258 10.41 -13.93 23.35
N GLU A 259 11.49 -13.25 22.99
CA GLU A 259 12.78 -13.40 23.66
C GLU A 259 12.73 -12.91 25.11
N VAL A 260 12.08 -11.76 25.35
CA VAL A 260 11.84 -11.24 26.69
C VAL A 260 11.02 -12.21 27.53
N ILE A 261 9.93 -12.78 27.00
CA ILE A 261 9.14 -13.80 27.71
C ILE A 261 10.03 -14.99 28.09
N ALA A 262 10.87 -15.46 27.17
CA ALA A 262 11.82 -16.55 27.46
C ALA A 262 12.86 -16.16 28.53
N MET A 263 13.37 -14.93 28.52
CA MET A 263 14.29 -14.42 29.54
C MET A 263 13.61 -14.34 30.91
N MET A 264 12.37 -13.86 30.98
CA MET A 264 11.59 -13.80 32.22
C MET A 264 11.39 -15.20 32.82
N MET A 265 11.04 -16.20 31.99
CA MET A 265 10.92 -17.59 32.45
C MET A 265 12.24 -18.12 33.04
N LYS A 266 13.38 -17.84 32.39
CA LYS A 266 14.71 -18.22 32.90
C LYS A 266 15.04 -17.52 34.22
N ASN A 267 14.70 -16.24 34.35
CA ASN A 267 14.93 -15.48 35.57
C ASN A 267 14.11 -16.03 36.75
N MET A 268 12.90 -16.54 36.52
CA MET A 268 12.14 -17.23 37.57
C MET A 268 12.81 -18.52 38.07
N VAL A 269 13.49 -19.25 37.18
CA VAL A 269 14.29 -20.43 37.58
C VAL A 269 15.48 -20.02 38.44
N LEU A 270 16.18 -18.94 38.06
CA LEU A 270 17.29 -18.39 38.83
C LEU A 270 16.86 -17.90 40.22
N ASN A 271 15.66 -17.35 40.34
CA ASN A 271 15.07 -16.88 41.59
C ASN A 271 14.33 -17.97 42.37
N HIS A 272 14.52 -19.25 42.02
CA HIS A 272 13.89 -20.43 42.65
C HIS A 272 12.35 -20.39 42.73
N SER A 273 11.71 -19.56 41.90
CA SER A 273 10.25 -19.37 41.86
C SER A 273 9.57 -20.30 40.84
N LEU A 274 10.36 -20.91 39.95
CA LEU A 274 9.91 -21.90 38.98
C LEU A 274 10.91 -23.07 38.91
N PHE A 275 10.42 -24.31 38.86
CA PHE A 275 11.29 -25.47 38.68
C PHE A 275 11.85 -25.55 37.24
N PRO A 276 13.12 -25.95 37.03
CA PRO A 276 13.73 -26.02 35.69
C PRO A 276 12.97 -26.91 34.68
N HIS A 277 12.36 -27.99 35.14
CA HIS A 277 11.58 -28.88 34.26
C HIS A 277 10.23 -28.25 33.84
N VAL A 278 9.64 -27.41 34.70
CA VAL A 278 8.44 -26.64 34.41
C VAL A 278 8.75 -25.55 33.39
N GLU A 279 9.87 -24.82 33.56
CA GLU A 279 10.35 -23.83 32.59
C GLU A 279 10.49 -24.43 31.19
N LYS A 280 11.21 -25.56 31.06
CA LYS A 280 11.38 -26.23 29.75
C LYS A 280 10.05 -26.60 29.09
N ARG A 281 9.09 -27.08 29.89
CA ARG A 281 7.75 -27.42 29.39
C ARG A 281 6.99 -26.16 28.96
N MET A 282 6.96 -25.11 29.78
CA MET A 282 6.31 -23.84 29.45
C MET A 282 6.94 -23.21 28.20
N SER A 283 8.26 -23.15 28.12
CA SER A 283 9.01 -22.68 26.95
C SER A 283 8.68 -23.45 25.66
N SER A 284 8.48 -24.78 25.76
CA SER A 284 8.01 -25.60 24.63
C SER A 284 6.57 -25.25 24.21
N ILE A 285 5.67 -25.07 25.19
CA ILE A 285 4.28 -24.67 24.94
C ILE A 285 4.21 -23.28 24.29
N PHE A 286 4.92 -22.29 24.84
CA PHE A 286 5.05 -20.96 24.25
C PHE A 286 5.52 -21.02 22.80
N LYS A 287 6.60 -21.76 22.53
CA LYS A 287 7.12 -21.91 21.17
C LYS A 287 6.07 -22.51 20.23
N LYS A 288 5.30 -23.51 20.68
CA LYS A 288 4.22 -24.11 19.88
C LYS A 288 3.08 -23.12 19.61
N GLN A 289 2.62 -22.42 20.65
CA GLN A 289 1.53 -21.44 20.57
C GLN A 289 1.90 -20.25 19.69
N PHE A 290 3.11 -19.68 19.86
CA PHE A 290 3.58 -18.59 19.02
C PHE A 290 3.70 -18.99 17.53
N LEU A 291 4.16 -20.21 17.24
CA LEU A 291 4.20 -20.70 15.86
C LEU A 291 2.80 -20.92 15.26
N ALA A 292 1.83 -21.36 16.08
CA ALA A 292 0.44 -21.50 15.66
C ALA A 292 -0.18 -20.14 15.35
N MET A 293 -0.02 -19.17 16.26
CA MET A 293 -0.45 -17.77 16.08
C MET A 293 0.14 -17.16 14.80
N GLU A 294 1.44 -17.32 14.54
CA GLU A 294 2.06 -16.80 13.31
C GLU A 294 1.47 -17.41 12.05
N LYS A 295 1.15 -18.71 12.08
CA LYS A 295 0.51 -19.40 10.96
C LYS A 295 -0.92 -18.89 10.74
N GLU A 296 -1.69 -18.72 11.80
CA GLU A 296 -3.06 -18.20 11.74
C GLU A 296 -3.10 -16.76 11.21
N ILE A 297 -2.21 -15.89 11.69
CA ILE A 297 -2.08 -14.51 11.20
C ILE A 297 -1.69 -14.50 9.71
N GLN A 298 -0.78 -15.37 9.28
CA GLN A 298 -0.39 -15.47 7.87
C GLN A 298 -1.54 -15.98 6.99
N GLU A 299 -2.29 -16.98 7.43
CA GLU A 299 -3.46 -17.49 6.71
C GLU A 299 -4.58 -16.44 6.63
N GLU A 300 -4.80 -15.68 7.70
CA GLU A 300 -5.73 -14.54 7.73
C GLU A 300 -5.29 -13.42 6.78
N TYR A 301 -3.99 -13.11 6.76
CA TYR A 301 -3.41 -12.16 5.82
C TYR A 301 -3.70 -12.58 4.37
N GLU A 302 -3.38 -13.82 4.01
CA GLU A 302 -3.60 -14.33 2.65
C GLU A 302 -5.09 -14.28 2.26
N ARG A 303 -5.99 -14.71 3.14
CA ARG A 303 -7.44 -14.60 2.91
C ARG A 303 -7.90 -13.16 2.71
N LYS A 304 -7.49 -12.24 3.60
CA LYS A 304 -7.88 -10.83 3.51
C LYS A 304 -7.33 -10.17 2.25
N MET A 305 -6.08 -10.43 1.88
CA MET A 305 -5.48 -9.85 0.67
C MET A 305 -6.20 -10.33 -0.59
N VAL A 306 -6.57 -11.60 -0.68
CA VAL A 306 -7.33 -12.14 -1.82
C VAL A 306 -8.73 -11.52 -1.88
N ALA A 307 -9.45 -11.47 -0.76
CA ALA A 307 -10.79 -10.89 -0.70
C ALA A 307 -10.80 -9.41 -1.09
N LEU A 308 -9.89 -8.61 -0.51
CA LEU A 308 -9.75 -7.19 -0.83
C LEU A 308 -9.32 -6.97 -2.28
N THR A 309 -8.45 -7.83 -2.83
CA THR A 309 -8.06 -7.75 -4.25
C THR A 309 -9.26 -7.98 -5.16
N ALA A 310 -10.10 -8.96 -4.86
CA ALA A 310 -11.33 -9.22 -5.63
C ALA A 310 -12.32 -8.05 -5.53
N GLU A 311 -12.51 -7.50 -4.33
CA GLU A 311 -13.38 -6.34 -4.09
C GLU A 311 -12.89 -5.09 -4.85
N CYS A 312 -11.60 -4.77 -4.73
CA CYS A 312 -10.99 -3.64 -5.43
C CYS A 312 -11.05 -3.79 -6.95
N ASN A 313 -10.80 -5.00 -7.47
CA ASN A 313 -10.90 -5.28 -8.90
C ASN A 313 -12.34 -5.12 -9.41
N LEU A 314 -13.33 -5.55 -8.62
CA LEU A 314 -14.75 -5.37 -8.95
C LEU A 314 -15.14 -3.89 -8.93
N GLU A 315 -14.73 -3.12 -7.92
CA GLU A 315 -14.95 -1.68 -7.87
C GLU A 315 -14.29 -0.97 -9.05
N ALA A 316 -13.02 -1.31 -9.34
CA ALA A 316 -12.27 -0.71 -10.45
C ALA A 316 -12.93 -0.99 -11.80
N ARG A 317 -13.40 -2.23 -12.03
CA ARG A 317 -14.15 -2.59 -13.24
C ARG A 317 -15.44 -1.79 -13.35
N LYS A 318 -16.27 -1.75 -12.30
CA LYS A 318 -17.54 -1.00 -12.30
C LYS A 318 -17.34 0.49 -12.59
N LYS A 319 -16.38 1.13 -11.90
CA LYS A 319 -16.10 2.56 -12.12
C LYS A 319 -15.51 2.83 -13.50
N MET A 320 -14.66 1.94 -14.01
CA MET A 320 -14.11 2.12 -15.35
C MET A 320 -15.14 1.89 -16.46
N GLU A 321 -16.05 0.93 -16.30
CA GLU A 321 -17.17 0.73 -17.21
C GLU A 321 -18.10 1.95 -17.22
N ALA A 322 -18.46 2.50 -16.05
CA ALA A 322 -19.25 3.72 -15.96
C ALA A 322 -18.58 4.91 -16.66
N GLN A 323 -17.27 5.10 -16.47
CA GLN A 323 -16.52 6.15 -17.15
C GLN A 323 -16.44 5.92 -18.67
N CYS A 324 -16.32 4.66 -19.11
CA CYS A 324 -16.33 4.33 -20.54
C CYS A 324 -17.71 4.61 -21.17
N GLN A 325 -18.81 4.31 -20.46
CA GLN A 325 -20.17 4.63 -20.89
C GLN A 325 -20.37 6.14 -20.98
N LYS A 326 -19.92 6.92 -19.98
CA LYS A 326 -19.95 8.39 -20.01
C LYS A 326 -19.21 8.95 -21.23
N ALA A 327 -18.01 8.43 -21.51
CA ALA A 327 -17.21 8.86 -22.66
C ALA A 327 -17.86 8.51 -24.01
N ARG A 328 -18.54 7.35 -24.11
CA ARG A 328 -19.30 6.98 -25.32
C ARG A 328 -20.48 7.92 -25.55
N ALA A 329 -21.28 8.20 -24.51
CA ALA A 329 -22.40 9.13 -24.60
C ALA A 329 -21.93 10.54 -25.03
N ALA A 330 -20.83 11.03 -24.46
CA ALA A 330 -20.25 12.32 -24.85
C ALA A 330 -19.73 12.32 -26.30
N ASN A 331 -19.14 11.21 -26.76
CA ASN A 331 -18.70 11.07 -28.14
C ASN A 331 -19.87 11.00 -29.14
N GLU A 332 -20.98 10.34 -28.78
CA GLU A 332 -22.19 10.30 -29.60
C GLU A 332 -22.83 11.70 -29.73
N GLU A 333 -22.93 12.44 -28.62
CA GLU A 333 -23.39 13.84 -28.63
C GLU A 333 -22.49 14.75 -29.47
N ALA A 334 -21.17 14.59 -29.31
CA ALA A 334 -20.16 15.28 -30.10
C ALA A 334 -20.30 15.00 -31.61
N GLU A 335 -20.56 13.75 -31.99
CA GLU A 335 -20.70 13.35 -33.39
C GLU A 335 -21.91 14.02 -34.06
N GLU A 336 -23.03 14.15 -33.35
CA GLU A 336 -24.20 14.90 -33.83
C GLU A 336 -23.92 16.39 -34.01
N LEU A 337 -23.13 17.01 -33.12
CA LEU A 337 -22.72 18.41 -33.25
C LEU A 337 -21.76 18.62 -34.43
N MET A 338 -20.82 17.70 -34.62
CA MET A 338 -19.81 17.77 -35.69
C MET A 338 -20.40 17.63 -37.10
N LYS A 339 -21.53 16.91 -37.27
CA LYS A 339 -22.23 16.82 -38.58
C LYS A 339 -22.58 18.19 -39.18
N LYS A 340 -22.68 19.23 -38.35
CA LYS A 340 -23.05 20.60 -38.73
C LYS A 340 -21.86 21.56 -38.82
N MET A 341 -20.63 21.09 -38.60
CA MET A 341 -19.41 21.90 -38.55
C MET A 341 -18.47 21.64 -39.72
N ASN A 342 -17.61 22.62 -40.03
CA ASN A 342 -16.51 22.45 -40.97
C ASN A 342 -15.48 21.42 -40.44
N GLU A 343 -14.78 20.72 -41.34
CA GLU A 343 -13.88 19.60 -40.97
C GLU A 343 -12.76 20.01 -39.98
N LYS A 344 -12.14 21.17 -40.18
CA LYS A 344 -11.01 21.63 -39.34
C LYS A 344 -11.37 21.80 -37.85
N PRO A 345 -12.40 22.58 -37.46
CA PRO A 345 -12.83 22.67 -36.06
C PRO A 345 -13.39 21.36 -35.51
N ALA A 346 -14.01 20.51 -36.34
CA ALA A 346 -14.48 19.20 -35.89
C ALA A 346 -13.32 18.26 -35.48
N VAL A 347 -12.22 18.25 -36.23
CA VAL A 347 -11.01 17.48 -35.89
C VAL A 347 -10.36 17.97 -34.59
N GLU A 348 -10.25 19.29 -34.40
CA GLU A 348 -9.71 19.88 -33.18
C GLU A 348 -10.58 19.56 -31.96
N TYR A 349 -11.90 19.68 -32.08
CA TYR A 349 -12.86 19.33 -31.02
C TYR A 349 -12.74 17.86 -30.61
N ARG A 350 -12.71 16.93 -31.58
CA ARG A 350 -12.53 15.50 -31.31
C ARG A 350 -11.21 15.21 -30.58
N SER A 351 -10.12 15.84 -31.01
CA SER A 351 -8.81 15.71 -30.36
C SER A 351 -8.81 16.18 -28.90
N LEU A 352 -9.48 17.30 -28.62
CA LEU A 352 -9.63 17.83 -27.26
C LEU A 352 -10.52 16.94 -26.38
N LEU A 353 -11.64 16.44 -26.92
CA LEU A 353 -12.55 15.54 -26.22
C LEU A 353 -11.86 14.22 -25.86
N ASP A 354 -11.13 13.62 -26.81
CA ASP A 354 -10.33 12.43 -26.58
C ASP A 354 -9.25 12.66 -25.50
N ARG A 355 -8.64 13.86 -25.50
CA ARG A 355 -7.65 14.24 -24.47
C ARG A 355 -8.31 14.37 -23.10
N LEU A 356 -9.51 14.96 -23.01
CA LEU A 356 -10.26 15.06 -21.77
C LEU A 356 -10.60 13.66 -21.22
N HIS A 357 -11.17 12.78 -22.04
CA HIS A 357 -11.51 11.41 -21.64
C HIS A 357 -10.29 10.61 -21.15
N ARG A 358 -9.13 10.75 -21.82
CA ARG A 358 -7.88 10.14 -21.34
C ARG A 358 -7.47 10.66 -19.96
N LEU A 359 -7.57 11.97 -19.73
CA LEU A 359 -7.22 12.58 -18.44
C LEU A 359 -8.16 12.13 -17.32
N GLU A 360 -9.47 12.11 -17.56
CA GLU A 360 -10.46 11.62 -16.60
C GLU A 360 -10.24 10.12 -16.27
N GLN A 361 -9.96 9.31 -17.29
CA GLN A 361 -9.65 7.90 -17.11
C GLN A 361 -8.37 7.69 -16.28
N ASP A 362 -7.29 8.40 -16.59
CA ASP A 362 -6.03 8.28 -15.86
C ASP A 362 -6.16 8.75 -14.41
N GLN A 363 -6.95 9.80 -14.17
CA GLN A 363 -7.28 10.26 -12.83
C GLN A 363 -8.06 9.20 -12.05
N LEU A 364 -9.11 8.63 -12.63
CA LEU A 364 -9.91 7.58 -12.00
C LEU A 364 -9.04 6.37 -11.65
N LYS A 365 -8.16 5.94 -12.56
CA LYS A 365 -7.19 4.85 -12.31
C LYS A 365 -6.29 5.16 -11.11
N ARG A 366 -5.76 6.38 -11.02
CA ARG A 366 -4.91 6.81 -9.88
C ARG A 366 -5.69 6.82 -8.57
N PHE A 367 -6.92 7.33 -8.56
CA PHE A 367 -7.76 7.34 -7.38
C PHE A 367 -8.06 5.91 -6.89
N LEU A 368 -8.48 5.03 -7.79
CA LEU A 368 -8.75 3.62 -7.50
C LEU A 368 -7.52 2.91 -6.91
N LEU A 369 -6.33 3.16 -7.46
CA LEU A 369 -5.08 2.58 -6.97
C LEU A 369 -4.78 3.04 -5.53
N VAL A 370 -4.91 4.34 -5.25
CA VAL A 370 -4.66 4.89 -3.90
C VAL A 370 -5.69 4.36 -2.89
N LYS A 371 -6.94 4.20 -3.31
CA LYS A 371 -7.99 3.60 -2.48
C LYS A 371 -7.71 2.13 -2.16
N GLN A 372 -7.20 1.37 -3.13
CA GLN A 372 -6.74 0.00 -2.92
C GLN A 372 -5.55 -0.06 -1.94
N GLU A 373 -4.56 0.82 -2.10
CA GLU A 373 -3.44 0.95 -1.14
C GLU A 373 -3.97 1.20 0.29
N GLU A 374 -5.00 2.03 0.43
CA GLU A 374 -5.64 2.30 1.72
C GLU A 374 -6.26 1.03 2.32
N TYR A 375 -7.09 0.30 1.57
CA TYR A 375 -7.70 -0.93 2.09
C TYR A 375 -6.66 -1.96 2.55
N PHE A 376 -5.58 -2.14 1.79
CA PHE A 376 -4.49 -3.05 2.17
C PHE A 376 -3.76 -2.59 3.42
N ALA A 377 -3.41 -1.30 3.52
CA ALA A 377 -2.72 -0.78 4.69
C ALA A 377 -3.59 -0.83 5.96
N LYS A 378 -4.90 -0.62 5.84
CA LYS A 378 -5.85 -0.80 6.95
C LYS A 378 -5.89 -2.25 7.42
N ALA A 379 -5.99 -3.20 6.49
CA ALA A 379 -6.01 -4.63 6.82
C ALA A 379 -4.70 -5.08 7.46
N TYR A 380 -3.57 -4.61 6.92
CA TYR A 380 -2.24 -4.86 7.50
C TYR A 380 -2.16 -4.37 8.95
N ARG A 381 -2.60 -3.13 9.19
CA ARG A 381 -2.64 -2.54 10.53
C ARG A 381 -3.51 -3.37 11.50
N GLN A 382 -4.69 -3.82 11.06
CA GLN A 382 -5.57 -4.65 11.87
C GLN A 382 -4.94 -6.00 12.24
N LEU A 383 -4.23 -6.63 11.30
CA LEU A 383 -3.54 -7.91 11.53
C LEU A 383 -2.39 -7.74 12.52
N ALA A 384 -1.61 -6.67 12.39
CA ALA A 384 -0.56 -6.31 13.34
C ALA A 384 -1.11 -6.14 14.77
N VAL A 385 -2.22 -5.40 14.94
CA VAL A 385 -2.92 -5.30 16.24
C VAL A 385 -3.34 -6.68 16.75
N SER A 386 -3.96 -7.50 15.88
CA SER A 386 -4.43 -8.83 16.25
C SER A 386 -3.30 -9.73 16.73
N GLN A 387 -2.14 -9.68 16.07
CA GLN A 387 -0.95 -10.43 16.44
C GLN A 387 -0.40 -10.01 17.80
N ARG A 388 -0.35 -8.70 18.08
CA ARG A 388 0.09 -8.18 19.39
C ARG A 388 -0.85 -8.64 20.51
N LYS A 389 -2.16 -8.51 20.31
CA LYS A 389 -3.18 -8.99 21.26
C LYS A 389 -3.02 -10.48 21.56
N GLU A 390 -2.86 -11.29 20.52
CA GLU A 390 -2.73 -12.74 20.69
C GLU A 390 -1.42 -13.13 21.39
N LEU A 391 -0.34 -12.37 21.18
CA LEU A 391 0.91 -12.56 21.93
C LEU A 391 0.68 -12.38 23.44
N HIS A 392 -0.04 -11.33 23.84
CA HIS A 392 -0.40 -11.11 25.24
C HIS A 392 -1.34 -12.23 25.74
N ASN A 393 -2.36 -12.61 24.97
CA ASN A 393 -3.29 -13.69 25.33
C ASN A 393 -2.56 -15.00 25.62
N ILE A 394 -1.60 -15.38 24.77
CA ILE A 394 -0.77 -16.57 24.98
C ILE A 394 0.00 -16.46 26.30
N PHE A 395 0.64 -15.32 26.57
CA PHE A 395 1.37 -15.10 27.83
C PHE A 395 0.45 -15.32 29.05
N PHE A 396 -0.61 -14.53 29.15
CA PHE A 396 -1.51 -14.57 30.31
C PHE A 396 -2.16 -15.95 30.49
N THR A 397 -2.61 -16.58 29.39
CA THR A 397 -3.20 -17.93 29.41
C THR A 397 -2.22 -18.97 29.97
N GLN A 398 -0.94 -18.92 29.57
CA GLN A 398 0.05 -19.87 30.08
C GLN A 398 0.37 -19.65 31.56
N ILE A 399 0.39 -18.40 32.04
CA ILE A 399 0.61 -18.10 33.45
C ILE A 399 -0.57 -18.60 34.29
N THR A 400 -1.80 -18.26 33.90
CA THR A 400 -3.03 -18.73 34.58
C THR A 400 -3.08 -20.25 34.64
N ASN A 401 -2.78 -20.94 33.54
CA ASN A 401 -2.75 -22.41 33.50
C ASN A 401 -1.68 -23.01 34.43
N ALA A 402 -0.50 -22.39 34.53
CA ALA A 402 0.56 -22.84 35.43
C ALA A 402 0.16 -22.64 36.91
N THR A 403 -0.53 -21.54 37.23
CA THR A 403 -1.06 -21.27 38.57
C THR A 403 -2.16 -22.26 38.96
N ILE A 404 -3.15 -22.51 38.09
CA ILE A 404 -4.24 -23.47 38.33
C ILE A 404 -3.70 -24.89 38.56
N LYS A 405 -2.63 -25.27 37.85
CA LYS A 405 -1.98 -26.59 38.02
C LYS A 405 -1.06 -26.69 39.24
N GLY A 406 -0.90 -25.60 40.01
CA GLY A 406 0.00 -25.53 41.16
C GLY A 406 1.49 -25.55 40.78
N GLU A 407 1.82 -25.34 39.51
CA GLU A 407 3.18 -25.37 38.97
C GLU A 407 3.91 -24.05 39.19
N LEU A 408 3.15 -22.97 39.38
CA LEU A 408 3.61 -21.63 39.71
C LEU A 408 2.81 -21.10 40.91
N LYS A 409 3.50 -20.66 41.96
CA LYS A 409 2.85 -20.06 43.14
C LYS A 409 2.13 -18.78 42.74
N LEU A 410 1.01 -18.49 43.40
CA LEU A 410 0.18 -17.31 43.10
C LEU A 410 0.98 -16.00 43.21
N GLU A 411 1.75 -15.84 44.28
CA GLU A 411 2.59 -14.66 44.53
C GLU A 411 3.65 -14.48 43.44
N ALA A 412 4.29 -15.57 43.02
CA ALA A 412 5.26 -15.54 41.93
C ALA A 412 4.60 -15.19 40.58
N ALA A 413 3.38 -15.66 40.34
CA ALA A 413 2.59 -15.28 39.16
C ALA A 413 2.24 -13.78 39.16
N LYS A 414 1.89 -13.20 40.31
CA LYS A 414 1.62 -11.76 40.44
C LYS A 414 2.86 -10.93 40.10
N THR A 415 3.99 -11.23 40.74
CA THR A 415 5.26 -10.54 40.47
C THR A 415 5.64 -10.65 39.00
N LEU A 416 5.49 -11.84 38.40
CA LEU A 416 5.80 -12.05 36.99
C LEU A 416 4.91 -11.21 36.06
N VAL A 417 3.61 -11.12 36.32
CA VAL A 417 2.67 -10.33 35.51
C VAL A 417 2.93 -8.83 35.67
N GLU A 418 3.34 -8.39 36.85
CA GLU A 418 3.78 -7.01 37.11
C GLU A 418 5.05 -6.66 36.35
N ASP A 419 6.07 -7.51 36.46
CA ASP A 419 7.32 -7.36 35.72
C ASP A 419 7.07 -7.37 34.21
N TYR A 420 6.21 -8.28 33.73
CA TYR A 420 5.82 -8.35 32.33
C TYR A 420 5.21 -7.04 31.87
N SER A 421 4.29 -6.48 32.65
CA SER A 421 3.61 -5.23 32.33
C SER A 421 4.59 -4.07 32.23
N LYS A 422 5.53 -3.96 33.17
CA LYS A 422 6.58 -2.94 33.17
C LYS A 422 7.50 -3.09 31.96
N ILE A 423 7.91 -4.33 31.65
CA ILE A 423 8.80 -4.60 30.53
C ILE A 423 8.11 -4.37 29.19
N GLN A 424 6.83 -4.71 29.04
CA GLN A 424 6.07 -4.38 27.82
C GLN A 424 6.02 -2.87 27.59
N GLY A 425 5.87 -2.06 28.65
CA GLY A 425 6.00 -0.60 28.55
C GLY A 425 7.36 -0.15 27.99
N ASN A 426 8.46 -0.76 28.45
CA ASN A 426 9.81 -0.47 27.91
C ASN A 426 9.98 -0.94 26.46
N ILE A 427 9.37 -2.06 26.07
CA ILE A 427 9.37 -2.54 24.68
C ILE A 427 8.61 -1.55 23.81
N GLU A 428 7.45 -1.08 24.25
CA GLU A 428 6.67 -0.11 23.50
C GLU A 428 7.39 1.25 23.38
N GLU A 429 8.07 1.75 24.42
CA GLU A 429 8.92 2.95 24.31
C GLU A 429 10.07 2.76 23.30
N LEU A 430 10.69 1.57 23.28
CA LEU A 430 11.69 1.21 22.27
C LEU A 430 11.08 1.22 20.87
N MET A 431 9.91 0.62 20.68
CA MET A 431 9.23 0.58 19.38
C MET A 431 8.79 1.96 18.92
N ASP A 432 8.31 2.81 19.82
CA ASP A 432 7.94 4.20 19.55
C ASP A 432 9.16 5.00 19.03
N PHE A 433 10.33 4.84 19.67
CA PHE A 433 11.59 5.41 19.19
C PHE A 433 11.99 4.88 17.80
N LEU A 434 11.94 3.55 17.60
CA LEU A 434 12.32 2.93 16.33
C LEU A 434 11.38 3.34 15.18
N GLN A 435 10.07 3.43 15.44
CA GLN A 435 9.08 3.94 14.49
C GLN A 435 9.39 5.39 14.11
N ALA A 436 9.56 6.28 15.09
CA ALA A 436 9.85 7.69 14.84
C ALA A 436 11.18 7.88 14.08
N SER A 437 12.23 7.15 14.47
CA SER A 437 13.53 7.15 13.80
C SER A 437 13.41 6.67 12.34
N LYS A 438 12.70 5.55 12.10
CA LYS A 438 12.46 5.06 10.73
C LYS A 438 11.67 6.05 9.89
N LYS A 439 10.64 6.69 10.45
CA LYS A 439 9.87 7.76 9.77
C LYS A 439 10.78 8.91 9.34
N TYR A 440 11.64 9.39 10.25
CA TYR A 440 12.59 10.46 10.01
C TYR A 440 13.56 10.11 8.86
N HIS A 441 14.24 8.98 8.97
CA HIS A 441 15.24 8.54 7.99
C HIS A 441 14.65 8.31 6.59
N LEU A 442 13.50 7.66 6.50
CA LEU A 442 12.80 7.47 5.23
C LEU A 442 12.41 8.82 4.61
N SER A 443 11.80 9.71 5.40
CA SER A 443 11.37 11.03 4.93
C SER A 443 12.56 11.87 4.46
N ARG A 444 13.68 11.83 5.19
CA ARG A 444 14.93 12.49 4.84
C ARG A 444 15.48 11.99 3.50
N ARG A 445 15.51 10.67 3.29
CA ARG A 445 15.93 10.08 2.01
C ARG A 445 15.05 10.52 0.85
N PHE A 446 13.72 10.54 1.02
CA PHE A 446 12.82 10.97 -0.06
C PHE A 446 12.90 12.47 -0.33
N ALA A 447 13.15 13.30 0.69
CA ALA A 447 13.45 14.72 0.49
C ALA A 447 14.73 14.90 -0.34
N TYR A 448 15.81 14.18 0.01
CA TYR A 448 17.07 14.23 -0.73
C TYR A 448 16.91 13.76 -2.18
N ARG A 449 16.16 12.68 -2.43
CA ARG A 449 15.90 12.22 -3.81
C ARG A 449 15.06 13.21 -4.62
N LYS A 450 14.11 13.92 -4.01
CA LYS A 450 13.38 14.99 -4.69
C LYS A 450 14.31 16.14 -5.08
N TYR A 451 15.23 16.51 -4.19
CA TYR A 451 16.29 17.47 -4.48
C TYR A 451 17.15 17.02 -5.67
N LEU A 452 17.65 15.77 -5.67
CA LEU A 452 18.46 15.23 -6.77
C LEU A 452 17.71 15.22 -8.10
N ILE A 453 16.42 14.83 -8.11
CA ILE A 453 15.58 14.87 -9.32
C ILE A 453 15.48 16.29 -9.88
N SER A 454 15.27 17.29 -9.02
CA SER A 454 15.24 18.69 -9.43
C SER A 454 16.55 19.12 -10.07
N LYS A 455 17.68 18.71 -9.47
CA LYS A 455 19.03 18.99 -9.98
C LYS A 455 19.28 18.33 -11.34
N ILE A 456 18.84 17.09 -11.52
CA ILE A 456 18.95 16.35 -12.78
C ILE A 456 18.11 17.02 -13.87
N HIS A 457 16.85 17.37 -13.59
CA HIS A 457 15.99 18.07 -14.55
C HIS A 457 16.54 19.44 -14.97
N LEU A 458 17.14 20.17 -14.03
CA LEU A 458 17.80 21.43 -14.33
C LEU A 458 18.95 21.23 -15.32
N ARG A 459 19.81 20.24 -15.09
CA ARG A 459 20.93 19.90 -15.98
C ARG A 459 20.46 19.41 -17.37
N ASP A 460 19.44 18.56 -17.44
CA ASP A 460 18.84 18.11 -18.71
C ASP A 460 18.28 19.30 -19.52
N SER A 461 17.64 20.26 -18.85
CA SER A 461 17.13 21.49 -19.47
C SER A 461 18.26 22.38 -19.99
N GLN A 462 19.34 22.48 -19.23
CA GLN A 462 20.55 23.25 -19.56
C GLN A 462 21.27 22.67 -20.79
N ALA A 463 21.44 21.35 -20.84
CA ALA A 463 21.99 20.63 -22.00
C ALA A 463 21.17 20.89 -23.26
N SER A 464 19.84 20.76 -23.14
CA SER A 464 18.90 21.05 -24.24
C SER A 464 19.00 22.50 -24.71
N ALA A 465 19.14 23.45 -23.78
CA ALA A 465 19.27 24.87 -24.10
C ALA A 465 20.58 25.18 -24.86
N LEU A 466 21.71 24.57 -24.47
CA LEU A 466 22.99 24.73 -25.16
C LEU A 466 22.96 24.16 -26.58
N ILE A 467 22.42 22.94 -26.76
CA ILE A 467 22.29 22.30 -28.08
C ILE A 467 21.38 23.13 -28.98
N ASN A 468 20.25 23.62 -28.45
CA ASN A 468 19.32 24.45 -29.23
C ASN A 468 19.93 25.82 -29.57
N ALA A 469 20.71 26.43 -28.68
CA ALA A 469 21.43 27.66 -28.97
C ALA A 469 22.45 27.46 -30.11
N ALA A 470 23.30 26.43 -30.03
CA ALA A 470 24.26 26.10 -31.08
C ALA A 470 23.56 25.78 -32.43
N ALA A 471 22.44 25.07 -32.40
CA ALA A 471 21.64 24.82 -33.59
C ALA A 471 21.07 26.10 -34.21
N THR A 472 20.57 27.01 -33.38
CA THR A 472 20.00 28.29 -33.84
C THR A 472 21.04 29.18 -34.53
N GLN A 473 22.32 29.09 -34.12
CA GLN A 473 23.40 29.85 -34.75
C GLN A 473 23.66 29.47 -36.21
N ILE A 474 23.32 28.24 -36.61
CA ILE A 474 23.44 27.81 -38.00
C ILE A 474 22.38 28.55 -38.85
N SER A 475 21.12 28.52 -38.43
CA SER A 475 20.02 29.24 -39.09
C SER A 475 20.20 30.77 -39.03
N SER A 476 20.70 31.30 -37.91
CA SER A 476 21.02 32.72 -37.72
C SER A 476 22.08 33.20 -38.71
N LEU A 477 23.13 32.40 -38.96
CA LEU A 477 24.19 32.73 -39.90
C LEU A 477 23.62 33.03 -41.29
N MET A 478 22.78 32.14 -41.82
CA MET A 478 22.18 32.29 -43.16
C MET A 478 21.25 33.51 -43.24
N ASN A 479 20.37 33.68 -42.25
CA ASN A 479 19.47 34.83 -42.19
C ASN A 479 20.22 36.16 -42.00
N LYS A 480 21.41 36.16 -41.41
CA LYS A 480 22.25 37.36 -41.28
C LYS A 480 22.93 37.71 -42.60
N MET A 481 23.36 36.71 -43.37
CA MET A 481 23.97 36.93 -44.68
C MET A 481 22.96 37.42 -45.73
N GLU A 482 21.71 36.93 -45.67
CA GLU A 482 20.62 37.42 -46.52
C GLU A 482 20.26 38.87 -46.18
N ARG A 483 20.04 39.19 -44.90
CA ARG A 483 19.74 40.57 -44.46
C ARG A 483 20.85 41.58 -44.79
N ALA A 484 22.09 41.13 -44.86
CA ALA A 484 23.24 41.94 -45.28
C ALA A 484 23.33 42.10 -46.82
N GLY A 485 22.43 41.50 -47.59
CA GLY A 485 22.41 41.53 -49.05
C GLY A 485 23.48 40.67 -49.71
N HIS A 486 24.14 39.77 -48.96
CA HIS A 486 25.21 38.93 -49.46
C HIS A 486 24.75 37.54 -49.93
N LEU A 487 23.53 37.13 -49.57
CA LEU A 487 22.91 35.87 -49.97
C LEU A 487 21.56 36.16 -50.65
N PRO A 488 21.32 35.71 -51.90
CA PRO A 488 20.02 35.87 -52.54
C PRO A 488 18.94 35.04 -51.85
N GLU A 489 17.74 35.60 -51.70
CA GLU A 489 16.58 34.94 -51.09
C GLU A 489 16.25 33.58 -51.75
N SER A 490 16.47 33.47 -53.06
CA SER A 490 16.27 32.22 -53.82
C SER A 490 17.10 31.04 -53.33
N HIS A 491 18.23 31.29 -52.65
CA HIS A 491 19.11 30.27 -52.09
C HIS A 491 18.88 30.03 -50.59
N LEU A 492 18.23 30.97 -49.89
CA LEU A 492 18.01 30.92 -48.45
C LEU A 492 17.16 29.71 -48.05
N GLY A 493 16.03 29.48 -48.72
CA GLY A 493 15.12 28.37 -48.40
C GLY A 493 15.79 27.00 -48.48
N MET A 494 16.53 26.74 -49.57
CA MET A 494 17.28 25.50 -49.74
C MET A 494 18.33 25.29 -48.64
N LEU A 495 19.04 26.36 -48.25
CA LEU A 495 20.07 26.27 -47.21
C LEU A 495 19.46 26.07 -45.82
N LEU A 496 18.33 26.69 -45.51
CA LEU A 496 17.61 26.47 -44.25
C LEU A 496 17.05 25.05 -44.16
N ASP A 497 16.45 24.52 -45.23
CA ASP A 497 15.95 23.12 -45.27
C ASP A 497 17.09 22.12 -45.06
N ARG A 498 18.25 22.38 -45.67
CA ARG A 498 19.45 21.57 -45.47
C ARG A 498 19.99 21.71 -44.04
N ALA A 499 19.98 22.91 -43.47
CA ALA A 499 20.39 23.14 -42.08
C ALA A 499 19.49 22.41 -41.09
N ASP A 500 18.17 22.44 -41.29
CA ASP A 500 17.25 21.69 -40.46
C ASP A 500 17.51 20.18 -40.54
N THR A 501 17.85 19.67 -41.73
CA THR A 501 18.22 18.26 -41.91
C THR A 501 19.47 17.88 -41.12
N GLU A 502 20.55 18.67 -41.23
CA GLU A 502 21.81 18.42 -40.52
C GLU A 502 21.66 18.61 -39.00
N ILE A 503 20.96 19.65 -38.56
CA ILE A 503 20.65 19.91 -37.14
C ILE A 503 19.86 18.74 -36.55
N ASN A 504 18.83 18.27 -37.26
CA ASN A 504 18.01 17.15 -36.78
C ASN A 504 18.82 15.86 -36.74
N SER A 505 19.73 15.64 -37.68
CA SER A 505 20.66 14.51 -37.66
C SER A 505 21.54 14.52 -36.40
N VAL A 506 22.14 15.67 -36.05
CA VAL A 506 22.96 15.79 -34.83
C VAL A 506 22.13 15.62 -33.56
N LYS A 507 20.93 16.21 -33.50
CA LYS A 507 20.02 16.06 -32.34
C LYS A 507 19.58 14.61 -32.15
N GLN A 508 19.17 13.92 -33.22
CA GLN A 508 18.79 12.51 -33.17
C GLN A 508 19.95 11.62 -32.73
N LYS A 509 21.17 11.92 -33.21
CA LYS A 509 22.38 11.22 -32.78
C LYS A 509 22.68 11.44 -31.31
N PHE A 510 22.57 12.69 -30.82
CA PHE A 510 22.70 13.00 -29.39
C PHE A 510 21.69 12.22 -28.56
N ASP A 511 20.41 12.22 -28.94
CA ASP A 511 19.36 11.50 -28.22
C ASP A 511 19.62 9.99 -28.21
N HIS A 512 20.12 9.44 -29.31
CA HIS A 512 20.50 8.04 -29.43
C HIS A 512 21.69 7.70 -28.52
N ASP A 513 22.80 8.43 -28.64
CA ASP A 513 24.02 8.26 -27.83
C ASP A 513 23.68 8.42 -26.34
N LEU A 514 22.89 9.44 -25.98
CA LEU A 514 22.43 9.69 -24.62
C LEU A 514 21.63 8.51 -24.08
N LYS A 515 20.67 7.99 -24.85
CA LYS A 515 19.87 6.82 -24.44
C LYS A 515 20.75 5.58 -24.24
N GLN A 516 21.70 5.34 -25.14
CA GLN A 516 22.59 4.17 -25.09
C GLN A 516 23.55 4.24 -23.91
N GLU A 517 24.26 5.35 -23.74
CA GLU A 517 25.22 5.53 -22.64
C GLU A 517 24.52 5.60 -21.28
N LYS A 518 23.33 6.21 -21.21
CA LYS A 518 22.47 6.12 -20.05
C LYS A 518 22.19 4.64 -19.72
N GLN A 519 21.78 3.82 -20.68
CA GLN A 519 21.54 2.39 -20.41
C GLN A 519 22.77 1.64 -19.87
N LYS A 520 23.97 1.94 -20.39
CA LYS A 520 25.23 1.36 -19.89
C LYS A 520 25.53 1.80 -18.46
N LEU A 521 25.42 3.10 -18.18
CA LEU A 521 25.64 3.66 -16.85
C LEU A 521 24.65 3.07 -15.83
N ARG A 522 23.38 2.89 -16.22
CA ARG A 522 22.37 2.21 -15.40
C ARG A 522 22.83 0.83 -14.94
N GLN A 523 23.33 0.01 -15.87
CA GLN A 523 23.78 -1.34 -15.55
C GLN A 523 25.00 -1.35 -14.63
N LYS A 524 25.94 -0.42 -14.86
CA LYS A 524 27.12 -0.21 -13.99
C LYS A 524 26.69 0.15 -12.56
N LEU A 525 25.82 1.16 -12.41
CA LEU A 525 25.33 1.63 -11.12
C LEU A 525 24.52 0.57 -10.37
N ILE A 526 23.68 -0.21 -11.08
CA ILE A 526 22.95 -1.36 -10.52
C ILE A 526 23.93 -2.35 -9.92
N THR A 527 24.96 -2.71 -10.66
CA THR A 527 25.94 -3.72 -10.24
C THR A 527 26.76 -3.23 -9.04
N LYS A 528 27.21 -1.97 -9.07
CA LYS A 528 27.92 -1.32 -7.96
C LYS A 528 27.08 -1.30 -6.68
N ARG A 529 25.85 -0.79 -6.75
CA ARG A 529 24.93 -0.73 -5.61
C ARG A 529 24.63 -2.12 -5.05
N ARG A 530 24.43 -3.15 -5.90
CA ARG A 530 24.25 -4.55 -5.45
C ARG A 530 25.43 -5.03 -4.61
N ARG A 531 26.65 -4.78 -5.08
CA ARG A 531 27.88 -5.21 -4.43
C ARG A 531 28.05 -4.56 -3.06
N GLU A 532 27.96 -3.23 -2.98
CA GLU A 532 28.17 -2.50 -1.72
C GLU A 532 27.08 -2.80 -0.69
N MET A 533 25.83 -2.90 -1.14
CA MET A 533 24.70 -3.28 -0.28
C MET A 533 24.84 -4.71 0.25
N LEU A 534 25.34 -5.64 -0.56
CA LEU A 534 25.58 -7.02 -0.14
C LEU A 534 26.73 -7.10 0.87
N GLN A 535 27.82 -6.39 0.61
CA GLN A 535 28.97 -6.33 1.52
C GLN A 535 28.58 -5.78 2.89
N LYS A 536 27.81 -4.68 2.94
CA LYS A 536 27.32 -4.12 4.21
C LYS A 536 26.37 -5.08 4.93
N LYS A 537 25.57 -5.86 4.18
CA LYS A 537 24.70 -6.92 4.72
C LYS A 537 25.51 -8.07 5.33
N GLU A 538 26.60 -8.48 4.70
CA GLU A 538 27.48 -9.54 5.23
C GLU A 538 28.19 -9.09 6.49
N HIS A 539 28.75 -7.88 6.50
CA HIS A 539 29.34 -7.30 7.71
C HIS A 539 28.33 -7.23 8.87
N ARG A 540 27.07 -6.86 8.59
CA ARG A 540 25.98 -6.89 9.57
C ARG A 540 25.68 -8.30 10.08
N LYS A 541 25.69 -9.32 9.21
CA LYS A 541 25.49 -10.72 9.62
C LYS A 541 26.60 -11.19 10.54
N GLU A 542 27.82 -10.75 10.29
CA GLU A 542 29.00 -11.06 11.11
C GLU A 542 28.89 -10.41 12.49
N GLN A 543 28.56 -9.11 12.56
CA GLN A 543 28.31 -8.40 13.82
C GLN A 543 27.22 -9.09 14.66
N LEU A 544 26.07 -9.41 14.06
CA LEU A 544 24.97 -10.15 14.71
C LEU A 544 25.32 -11.58 15.15
N SER A 545 26.40 -12.16 14.61
CA SER A 545 26.87 -13.50 14.96
C SER A 545 28.00 -13.50 15.98
N LEU A 546 28.78 -12.42 16.03
CA LEU A 546 29.90 -12.20 16.95
C LEU A 546 29.42 -11.65 18.29
N GLU A 547 28.39 -10.79 18.25
CA GLU A 547 27.58 -10.42 19.40
C GLU A 547 26.45 -11.43 19.59
N ASP A 548 26.67 -12.49 20.36
CA ASP A 548 25.60 -13.27 21.00
C ASP A 548 25.39 -12.88 22.49
N PRO A 549 25.38 -11.57 22.88
CA PRO A 549 25.09 -11.15 24.25
C PRO A 549 23.65 -11.51 24.65
N PHE A 550 22.80 -11.86 23.67
CA PHE A 550 21.45 -12.38 23.85
C PHE A 550 21.40 -13.71 24.63
N LYS A 551 22.48 -14.48 24.66
CA LYS A 551 22.58 -15.70 25.46
C LYS A 551 23.15 -15.49 26.87
N THR A 552 23.90 -14.42 27.10
CA THR A 552 24.67 -14.19 28.34
C THR A 552 24.12 -13.07 29.22
N THR A 553 23.34 -12.13 28.66
CA THR A 553 22.76 -11.02 29.43
C THR A 553 21.57 -11.52 30.26
N LYS A 554 21.65 -11.42 31.59
CA LYS A 554 20.54 -11.76 32.51
C LYS A 554 19.52 -10.62 32.68
N GLU A 555 19.92 -9.40 32.31
CA GLU A 555 19.14 -8.18 32.52
C GLU A 555 18.41 -7.73 31.25
N ILE A 556 17.10 -7.55 31.34
CA ILE A 556 16.22 -7.24 30.20
C ILE A 556 16.40 -5.78 29.73
N THR A 557 16.71 -4.86 30.65
CA THR A 557 17.01 -3.44 30.34
C THR A 557 18.22 -3.31 29.42
N HIS A 558 19.32 -4.01 29.73
CA HIS A 558 20.52 -4.05 28.90
C HIS A 558 20.22 -4.65 27.52
N TYR A 559 19.44 -5.73 27.47
CA TYR A 559 18.98 -6.34 26.22
C TYR A 559 18.21 -5.35 25.33
N LEU A 560 17.24 -4.60 25.89
CA LEU A 560 16.47 -3.61 25.13
C LEU A 560 17.34 -2.43 24.67
N SER A 561 18.26 -1.97 25.52
CA SER A 561 19.22 -0.91 25.15
C SER A 561 20.14 -1.36 24.01
N HIS A 562 20.59 -2.61 24.03
CA HIS A 562 21.40 -3.17 22.97
C HIS A 562 20.63 -3.21 21.64
N TRP A 563 19.36 -3.66 21.64
CA TRP A 563 18.49 -3.58 20.45
C TRP A 563 18.32 -2.16 19.93
N LYS A 564 18.14 -1.18 20.82
CA LYS A 564 18.03 0.23 20.46
C LYS A 564 19.24 0.71 19.68
N ASN A 565 20.43 0.50 20.24
CA ASN A 565 21.69 0.97 19.64
C ASN A 565 21.94 0.25 18.32
N LEU A 566 21.86 -1.09 18.33
CA LEU A 566 22.07 -1.93 17.16
C LEU A 566 21.15 -1.53 15.98
N LEU A 567 19.86 -1.32 16.21
CA LEU A 567 18.93 -0.94 15.14
C LEU A 567 19.09 0.51 14.70
N SER A 568 19.42 1.42 15.62
CA SER A 568 19.68 2.82 15.32
C SER A 568 20.94 2.96 14.45
N ASP A 569 22.05 2.37 14.88
CA ASP A 569 23.35 2.45 14.21
C ASP A 569 23.26 1.83 12.81
N HIS A 570 22.67 0.63 12.71
CA HIS A 570 22.41 0.01 11.40
C HIS A 570 21.55 0.88 10.48
N THR A 571 20.60 1.64 11.03
CA THR A 571 19.76 2.53 10.21
C THR A 571 20.58 3.70 9.71
N ILE A 572 21.40 4.30 10.55
CA ILE A 572 22.27 5.43 10.19
C ILE A 572 23.24 5.02 9.08
N GLU A 573 24.02 3.95 9.31
CA GLU A 573 25.01 3.46 8.34
C GLU A 573 24.38 3.11 6.99
N PHE A 574 23.17 2.53 7.02
CA PHE A 574 22.44 2.14 5.82
C PHE A 574 21.99 3.36 5.01
N GLU A 575 21.47 4.39 5.68
CA GLU A 575 21.02 5.60 5.01
C GLU A 575 22.21 6.43 4.51
N GLU A 576 23.34 6.46 5.21
CA GLU A 576 24.58 7.10 4.75
C GLU A 576 25.12 6.44 3.47
N LEU A 577 25.19 5.10 3.44
CA LEU A 577 25.57 4.37 2.23
C LEU A 577 24.60 4.65 1.08
N THR A 578 23.30 4.72 1.37
CA THR A 578 22.28 5.01 0.37
C THR A 578 22.42 6.42 -0.21
N GLU A 579 22.62 7.41 0.64
CA GLU A 579 22.83 8.81 0.26
C GLU A 579 24.12 8.99 -0.55
N LYS A 580 25.22 8.37 -0.11
CA LYS A 580 26.49 8.34 -0.85
C LYS A 580 26.30 7.77 -2.25
N LEU A 581 25.67 6.60 -2.37
CA LEU A 581 25.41 5.95 -3.66
C LEU A 581 24.47 6.75 -4.56
N ASP A 582 23.48 7.46 -3.99
CA ASP A 582 22.59 8.34 -4.75
C ASP A 582 23.35 9.59 -5.26
N ASN A 583 24.24 10.16 -4.44
CA ASN A 583 25.08 11.29 -4.83
C ASN A 583 26.09 10.93 -5.93
N GLU A 584 26.83 9.83 -5.76
CA GLU A 584 27.80 9.36 -6.76
C GLU A 584 27.14 9.10 -8.12
N ALA A 585 25.97 8.46 -8.11
CA ALA A 585 25.24 8.20 -9.34
C ALA A 585 24.69 9.48 -10.00
N SER A 586 24.35 10.51 -9.23
CA SER A 586 23.99 11.84 -9.75
C SER A 586 25.18 12.55 -10.40
N GLU A 587 26.38 12.44 -9.83
CA GLU A 587 27.59 13.03 -10.41
C GLU A 587 28.10 12.24 -11.63
N GLU A 588 28.07 10.90 -11.63
CA GLU A 588 28.40 10.12 -12.84
C GLU A 588 27.43 10.44 -14.00
N LEU A 589 26.16 10.72 -13.71
CA LEU A 589 25.19 11.16 -14.73
C LEU A 589 25.50 12.58 -15.23
N LYS A 590 25.95 13.48 -14.34
CA LYS A 590 26.36 14.85 -14.71
C LYS A 590 27.50 14.80 -15.72
N ASP A 591 28.54 14.03 -15.43
CA ASP A 591 29.73 13.93 -16.29
C ASP A 591 29.37 13.33 -17.66
N LEU A 592 28.48 12.33 -17.67
CA LEU A 592 27.95 11.76 -18.92
C LEU A 592 27.17 12.80 -19.74
N LEU A 593 26.24 13.51 -19.11
CA LEU A 593 25.41 14.51 -19.80
C LEU A 593 26.27 15.66 -20.33
N PHE A 594 27.23 16.13 -19.53
CA PHE A 594 28.16 17.20 -19.92
C PHE A 594 28.99 16.80 -21.14
N SER A 595 29.66 15.64 -21.09
CA SER A 595 30.49 15.15 -22.20
C SER A 595 29.72 14.95 -23.51
N LEU A 596 28.49 14.41 -23.45
CA LEU A 596 27.65 14.25 -24.64
C LEU A 596 27.12 15.59 -25.18
N THR A 597 26.82 16.54 -24.29
CA THR A 597 26.38 17.89 -24.67
C THR A 597 27.51 18.64 -25.38
N GLU A 598 28.73 18.62 -24.82
CA GLU A 598 29.90 19.21 -25.46
C GLU A 598 30.17 18.60 -26.83
N LYS A 599 30.12 17.28 -26.94
CA LYS A 599 30.28 16.58 -28.23
C LYS A 599 29.24 17.03 -29.26
N ALA A 600 27.96 17.14 -28.86
CA ALA A 600 26.90 17.60 -29.76
C ALA A 600 27.08 19.07 -30.18
N VAL A 601 27.48 19.94 -29.26
CA VAL A 601 27.79 21.34 -29.55
C VAL A 601 28.98 21.46 -30.50
N GLU A 602 30.04 20.67 -30.31
CA GLU A 602 31.19 20.62 -31.22
C GLU A 602 30.82 20.06 -32.60
N GLU A 603 29.94 19.05 -32.68
CA GLU A 603 29.41 18.57 -33.96
C GLU A 603 28.59 19.64 -34.68
N LEU A 604 27.75 20.40 -33.97
CA LEU A 604 27.03 21.55 -34.55
C LEU A 604 27.98 22.66 -35.02
N LYS A 605 29.05 22.95 -34.28
CA LYS A 605 30.11 23.88 -34.72
C LYS A 605 30.80 23.38 -36.00
N ARG A 606 31.07 22.08 -36.11
CA ARG A 606 31.61 21.47 -37.33
C ARG A 606 30.65 21.58 -38.51
N VAL A 607 29.35 21.42 -38.28
CA VAL A 607 28.33 21.64 -39.32
C VAL A 607 28.32 23.11 -39.75
N GLN A 608 28.32 24.05 -38.80
CA GLN A 608 28.37 25.49 -39.08
C GLN A 608 29.59 25.87 -39.92
N CYS A 609 30.80 25.55 -39.44
CA CYS A 609 32.05 25.98 -40.08
C CYS A 609 32.46 25.11 -41.27
N GLY A 610 32.20 23.80 -41.21
CA GLY A 610 32.62 22.83 -42.22
C GLY A 610 31.64 22.70 -43.38
N VAL A 611 30.34 22.88 -43.16
CA VAL A 611 29.32 22.77 -44.20
C VAL A 611 28.86 24.16 -44.63
N PHE A 612 28.22 24.91 -43.73
CA PHE A 612 27.50 26.13 -44.12
C PHE A 612 28.40 27.31 -44.46
N VAL A 613 29.48 27.55 -43.71
CA VAL A 613 30.47 28.58 -44.08
C VAL A 613 31.10 28.28 -45.43
N GLN A 614 31.40 27.01 -45.73
CA GLN A 614 31.97 26.63 -47.03
C GLN A 614 30.97 26.81 -48.18
N GLU A 615 29.70 26.43 -48.00
CA GLU A 615 28.67 26.66 -49.03
C GLU A 615 28.42 28.15 -49.26
N LEU A 616 28.39 28.97 -48.20
CA LEU A 616 28.25 30.42 -48.33
C LEU A 616 29.44 31.06 -49.08
N VAL A 617 30.66 30.56 -48.88
CA VAL A 617 31.83 30.98 -49.68
C VAL A 617 31.67 30.62 -51.15
N LYS A 618 31.12 29.44 -51.49
CA LYS A 618 30.84 29.07 -52.89
C LYS A 618 29.76 29.96 -53.54
N LEU A 619 28.84 30.49 -52.73
CA LEU A 619 27.83 31.45 -53.16
C LEU A 619 28.35 32.90 -53.20
N ASN A 620 29.68 33.09 -53.15
CA ASN A 620 30.36 34.39 -53.19
C ASN A 620 30.06 35.32 -52.00
N VAL A 621 29.62 34.78 -50.86
CA VAL A 621 29.52 35.58 -49.62
C VAL A 621 30.94 35.98 -49.18
N PRO A 622 31.22 37.27 -48.89
CA PRO A 622 32.57 37.68 -48.56
C PRO A 622 33.07 37.08 -47.25
N LYS A 623 34.28 36.51 -47.28
CA LYS A 623 34.88 35.78 -46.14
C LYS A 623 34.97 36.60 -44.86
N MET A 624 35.20 37.91 -44.96
CA MET A 624 35.32 38.79 -43.79
C MET A 624 34.02 38.81 -42.96
N PHE A 625 32.85 38.91 -43.60
CA PHE A 625 31.55 38.91 -42.92
C PHE A 625 31.23 37.55 -42.28
N LEU A 626 31.64 36.45 -42.93
CA LEU A 626 31.49 35.10 -42.38
C LEU A 626 32.35 34.90 -41.13
N LEU A 627 33.60 35.35 -41.16
CA LEU A 627 34.51 35.28 -40.00
C LEU A 627 34.00 36.12 -38.83
N GLU A 628 33.51 37.34 -39.11
CA GLU A 628 32.92 38.21 -38.09
C GLU A 628 31.68 37.57 -37.45
N ALA A 629 30.77 37.02 -38.25
CA ALA A 629 29.56 36.37 -37.75
C ALA A 629 29.87 35.11 -36.92
N VAL A 630 30.86 34.30 -37.32
CA VAL A 630 31.27 33.11 -36.56
C VAL A 630 31.95 33.48 -35.24
N GLU A 631 32.79 34.51 -35.22
CA GLU A 631 33.40 34.99 -33.96
C GLU A 631 32.36 35.61 -33.02
N GLU A 632 31.35 36.30 -33.54
CA GLU A 632 30.20 36.77 -32.76
C GLU A 632 29.42 35.60 -32.15
N HIS A 633 29.07 34.60 -32.95
CA HIS A 633 28.41 33.38 -32.46
C HIS A 633 29.24 32.66 -31.39
N LYS A 634 30.57 32.62 -31.54
CA LYS A 634 31.46 32.06 -30.50
C LYS A 634 31.37 32.85 -29.19
N LYS A 635 31.37 34.19 -29.24
CA LYS A 635 31.19 35.04 -28.06
C LYS A 635 29.81 34.84 -27.43
N GLU A 636 28.75 34.79 -28.23
CA GLU A 636 27.39 34.52 -27.78
C GLU A 636 27.27 33.18 -27.06
N MET A 637 27.92 32.13 -27.58
CA MET A 637 27.92 30.81 -26.93
C MET A 637 28.61 30.84 -25.58
N VAL A 638 29.73 31.56 -25.45
CA VAL A 638 30.43 31.73 -24.16
C VAL A 638 29.51 32.45 -23.16
N VAL A 639 28.90 33.56 -23.56
CA VAL A 639 27.95 34.30 -22.72
C VAL A 639 26.76 33.42 -22.33
N LYS A 640 26.22 32.62 -23.26
CA LYS A 640 25.10 31.72 -23.01
C LYS A 640 25.48 30.61 -22.03
N HIS A 641 26.68 30.06 -22.16
CA HIS A 641 27.21 29.06 -21.25
C HIS A 641 27.36 29.62 -19.83
N GLU A 642 27.99 30.78 -19.67
CA GLU A 642 28.13 31.46 -18.38
C GLU A 642 26.79 31.84 -17.75
N GLN A 643 25.83 32.29 -18.57
CA GLN A 643 24.47 32.60 -18.11
C GLN A 643 23.81 31.35 -17.52
N LEU A 644 23.84 30.24 -18.26
CA LEU A 644 23.25 28.99 -17.83
C LEU A 644 23.96 28.44 -16.59
N GLU A 645 25.29 28.52 -16.49
CA GLU A 645 26.02 28.10 -15.30
C GLU A 645 25.64 28.92 -14.06
N ARG A 646 25.47 30.24 -14.20
CA ARG A 646 24.97 31.09 -13.11
C ARG A 646 23.57 30.67 -12.68
N GLU A 647 22.67 30.46 -13.64
CA GLU A 647 21.31 29.99 -13.36
C GLU A 647 21.28 28.62 -12.65
N GLU A 648 22.19 27.71 -13.01
CA GLU A 648 22.31 26.41 -12.33
C GLU A 648 22.81 26.56 -10.91
N ARG A 649 23.85 27.37 -10.69
CA ARG A 649 24.37 27.66 -9.36
C ARG A 649 23.30 28.27 -8.45
N ASP A 650 22.60 29.31 -8.90
CA ASP A 650 21.59 30.01 -8.12
C ASP A 650 20.42 29.09 -7.74
N LYS A 651 19.90 28.31 -8.71
CA LYS A 651 18.82 27.35 -8.46
C LYS A 651 19.27 26.16 -7.61
N SER A 652 20.53 25.71 -7.76
CA SER A 652 21.10 24.64 -6.94
C SER A 652 21.23 25.08 -5.48
N VAL A 653 21.70 26.30 -5.23
CA VAL A 653 21.80 26.88 -3.88
C VAL A 653 20.41 26.97 -3.24
N ALA A 654 19.42 27.54 -3.93
CA ALA A 654 18.06 27.62 -3.41
C ALA A 654 17.44 26.24 -3.11
N ALA A 655 17.70 25.24 -3.96
CA ALA A 655 17.24 23.87 -3.74
C ALA A 655 17.93 23.20 -2.54
N GLU A 656 19.21 23.51 -2.30
CA GLU A 656 19.99 23.03 -1.16
C GLU A 656 19.55 23.67 0.17
N GLU A 657 19.25 24.97 0.16
CA GLU A 657 18.65 25.68 1.30
C GLU A 657 17.29 25.07 1.68
N LEU A 658 16.44 24.81 0.68
CA LEU A 658 15.14 24.15 0.90
C LEU A 658 15.29 22.73 1.47
N LEU A 659 16.29 21.97 0.98
CA LEU A 659 16.62 20.66 1.51
C LEU A 659 17.06 20.75 2.98
N GLN A 660 17.88 21.75 3.33
CA GLN A 660 18.36 21.94 4.69
C GLN A 660 17.23 22.35 5.64
N LEU A 661 16.35 23.25 5.22
CA LEU A 661 15.13 23.60 5.96
C LEU A 661 14.24 22.36 6.18
N THR A 662 14.10 21.53 5.15
CA THR A 662 13.34 20.27 5.25
C THR A 662 13.98 19.32 6.25
N ARG A 663 15.31 19.19 6.27
CA ARG A 663 16.05 18.37 7.25
C ARG A 663 15.83 18.85 8.68
N GLN A 664 15.91 20.17 8.91
CA GLN A 664 15.65 20.77 10.22
C GLN A 664 14.21 20.48 10.68
N LYS A 665 13.23 20.69 9.80
CA LYS A 665 11.82 20.38 10.09
C LYS A 665 11.62 18.91 10.44
N LEU A 666 12.24 17.99 9.68
CA LEU A 666 12.15 16.55 9.95
C LEU A 666 12.80 16.17 11.29
N SER A 667 13.88 16.84 11.68
CA SER A 667 14.52 16.65 12.99
C SER A 667 13.62 17.10 14.14
N GLN A 668 12.97 18.25 14.00
CA GLN A 668 11.98 18.72 14.97
C GLN A 668 10.76 17.79 15.03
N GLU A 669 10.30 17.28 13.89
CA GLU A 669 9.19 16.33 13.82
C GLU A 669 9.55 15.00 14.51
N LEU A 670 10.80 14.54 14.42
CA LEU A 670 11.29 13.36 15.14
C LEU A 670 11.12 13.53 16.66
N GLU A 671 11.64 14.62 17.22
CA GLU A 671 11.55 14.92 18.65
C GLU A 671 10.10 15.09 19.11
N THR A 672 9.30 15.79 18.31
CA THR A 672 7.87 16.02 18.59
C THR A 672 7.09 14.71 18.61
N ASN A 673 7.28 13.85 17.60
CA ASN A 673 6.60 12.54 17.53
C ASN A 673 6.95 11.66 18.74
N ILE A 674 8.22 11.63 19.16
CA ILE A 674 8.64 10.85 20.35
C ILE A 674 7.98 11.41 21.62
N SER A 675 7.97 12.73 21.77
CA SER A 675 7.36 13.40 22.93
C SER A 675 5.84 13.18 23.00
N GLU A 676 5.13 13.34 21.87
CA GLU A 676 3.68 13.11 21.77
C GLU A 676 3.33 11.66 22.08
N GLN A 677 4.06 10.71 21.50
CA GLN A 677 3.86 9.30 21.74
C GLN A 677 4.09 8.96 23.22
N LYS A 678 5.16 9.49 23.84
CA LYS A 678 5.41 9.34 25.28
C LYS A 678 4.28 9.91 26.15
N LYS A 679 3.71 11.07 25.78
CA LYS A 679 2.55 11.65 26.47
C LYS A 679 1.34 10.72 26.39
N LEU A 680 1.05 10.16 25.22
CA LEU A 680 -0.05 9.20 25.04
C LEU A 680 0.14 7.98 25.97
N ARG A 681 1.33 7.38 25.99
CA ARG A 681 1.64 6.25 26.88
C ARG A 681 1.49 6.61 28.37
N SER A 682 1.94 7.80 28.77
CA SER A 682 1.84 8.25 30.16
C SER A 682 0.39 8.50 30.59
N TRP A 683 -0.44 9.00 29.67
CA TRP A 683 -1.86 9.21 29.91
C TRP A 683 -2.58 7.87 30.06
N GLU A 684 -2.31 6.92 29.16
CA GLU A 684 -2.81 5.54 29.21
C GLU A 684 -2.48 4.85 30.54
N GLN A 685 -1.21 4.93 30.96
CA GLN A 685 -0.79 4.38 32.26
C GLN A 685 -1.51 5.06 33.42
N SER A 686 -1.74 6.38 33.35
CA SER A 686 -2.46 7.12 34.40
C SER A 686 -3.92 6.67 34.52
N VAL A 687 -4.60 6.46 33.39
CA VAL A 687 -5.96 5.91 33.34
C VAL A 687 -5.99 4.52 34.00
N PHE A 688 -5.02 3.66 33.71
CA PHE A 688 -4.93 2.35 34.35
C PHE A 688 -4.74 2.43 35.87
N MET A 689 -3.82 3.29 36.33
CA MET A 689 -3.60 3.47 37.77
C MET A 689 -4.85 4.00 38.49
N GLN A 690 -5.60 4.89 37.84
CA GLN A 690 -6.89 5.36 38.36
C GLN A 690 -7.91 4.22 38.46
N LEU A 691 -8.02 3.38 37.43
CA LEU A 691 -8.92 2.21 37.44
C LEU A 691 -8.57 1.23 38.56
N LEU A 692 -7.29 0.97 38.81
CA LEU A 692 -6.85 0.13 39.93
C LEU A 692 -7.12 0.76 41.31
N SER A 693 -7.14 2.09 41.40
CA SER A 693 -7.40 2.82 42.65
C SER A 693 -8.88 2.95 43.00
N LEU A 694 -9.79 2.61 42.07
CA LEU A 694 -11.22 2.58 42.36
C LEU A 694 -11.50 1.51 43.43
N PRO A 695 -12.41 1.78 44.39
CA PRO A 695 -12.79 0.81 45.42
C PRO A 695 -13.68 -0.29 44.82
N LEU A 696 -13.10 -1.12 43.97
CA LEU A 696 -13.70 -2.30 43.37
C LEU A 696 -13.16 -3.53 44.09
N SER A 697 -14.05 -4.38 44.62
CA SER A 697 -13.67 -5.69 45.15
C SER A 697 -13.38 -6.65 43.99
N LEU A 698 -12.25 -6.45 43.30
CA LEU A 698 -11.80 -7.32 42.22
C LEU A 698 -11.14 -8.57 42.80
N SER A 699 -11.53 -9.74 42.30
CA SER A 699 -10.78 -10.97 42.50
C SER A 699 -9.43 -10.91 41.77
N GLU A 700 -8.48 -11.74 42.19
CA GLU A 700 -7.17 -11.83 41.55
C GLU A 700 -7.26 -12.20 40.06
N GLU A 701 -8.23 -13.03 39.69
CA GLU A 701 -8.47 -13.41 38.30
C GLU A 701 -9.04 -12.24 37.47
N GLU A 702 -9.91 -11.43 38.06
CA GLU A 702 -10.42 -10.21 37.42
C GLU A 702 -9.33 -9.16 37.26
N LEU A 703 -8.43 -9.01 38.23
CA LEU A 703 -7.30 -8.09 38.15
C LEU A 703 -6.32 -8.51 37.05
N LEU A 704 -6.05 -9.81 36.92
CA LEU A 704 -5.18 -10.37 35.90
C LEU A 704 -5.81 -10.23 34.50
N ARG A 705 -7.13 -10.44 34.38
CA ARG A 705 -7.90 -10.20 33.15
C ARG A 705 -7.93 -8.72 32.77
N MET A 706 -8.09 -7.81 33.74
CA MET A 706 -8.06 -6.37 33.51
C MET A 706 -6.69 -5.92 32.99
N ARG A 707 -5.59 -6.45 33.55
CA ARG A 707 -4.23 -6.20 33.04
C ARG A 707 -4.03 -6.73 31.62
N GLN A 708 -4.55 -7.92 31.31
CA GLN A 708 -4.50 -8.47 29.95
C GLN A 708 -5.26 -7.58 28.95
N GLU A 709 -6.46 -7.15 29.29
CA GLU A 709 -7.27 -6.29 28.41
C GLU A 709 -6.60 -4.92 28.19
N LEU A 710 -5.92 -4.40 29.22
CA LEU A 710 -5.13 -3.18 29.11
C LEU A 710 -4.03 -3.31 28.06
N HIS A 711 -3.21 -4.37 28.12
CA HIS A 711 -2.18 -4.63 27.10
C HIS A 711 -2.80 -4.80 25.70
N CYS A 712 -3.98 -5.43 25.61
CA CYS A 712 -4.70 -5.53 24.35
C CYS A 712 -5.18 -4.16 23.83
N CYS A 713 -5.58 -3.24 24.69
CA CYS A 713 -5.93 -1.88 24.32
C CYS A 713 -4.68 -1.09 23.87
N PHE A 714 -3.61 -1.12 24.66
CA PHE A 714 -2.36 -0.40 24.40
C PHE A 714 -1.64 -0.86 23.14
N SER A 715 -1.87 -2.12 22.72
CA SER A 715 -1.37 -2.64 21.45
C SER A 715 -1.86 -1.86 20.22
N GLN A 716 -2.86 -0.98 20.37
CA GLN A 716 -3.42 -0.16 19.30
C GLN A 716 -2.86 1.27 19.27
N VAL A 717 -2.13 1.69 20.31
CA VAL A 717 -1.68 3.07 20.49
C VAL A 717 -0.24 3.21 20.04
N ASP A 718 -0.03 3.13 18.74
CA ASP A 718 1.27 3.35 18.10
C ASP A 718 1.13 4.20 16.83
N SER A 719 2.21 4.89 16.51
CA SER A 719 2.30 5.76 15.34
C SER A 719 2.73 4.95 14.11
N SER A 720 1.83 4.10 13.61
CA SER A 720 2.05 3.32 12.37
C SER A 720 2.51 4.21 11.21
N LEU A 721 3.43 3.73 10.38
CA LEU A 721 4.12 4.57 9.40
C LEU A 721 3.33 4.75 8.10
N ALA A 722 2.88 3.67 7.49
CA ALA A 722 2.27 3.70 6.16
C ALA A 722 0.82 4.15 6.19
N TRP A 723 0.03 3.60 7.10
CA TRP A 723 -1.42 3.78 7.12
C TRP A 723 -1.85 5.26 7.15
N PRO A 724 -1.34 6.13 8.05
CA PRO A 724 -1.72 7.53 8.08
C PRO A 724 -1.31 8.29 6.81
N LYS A 725 -0.14 7.95 6.24
CA LYS A 725 0.35 8.58 5.00
C LYS A 725 -0.52 8.22 3.81
N ILE A 726 -0.90 6.94 3.67
CA ILE A 726 -1.77 6.47 2.60
C ILE A 726 -3.16 7.08 2.73
N ARG A 727 -3.73 7.07 3.94
CA ARG A 727 -5.02 7.72 4.21
C ARG A 727 -5.01 9.20 3.86
N ALA A 728 -3.95 9.94 4.24
CA ALA A 728 -3.80 11.34 3.87
C ALA A 728 -3.74 11.53 2.33
N ARG A 729 -3.09 10.61 1.60
CA ARG A 729 -3.10 10.61 0.13
C ARG A 729 -4.49 10.34 -0.44
N THR A 730 -5.25 9.38 0.09
CA THR A 730 -6.62 9.12 -0.39
C THR A 730 -7.52 10.32 -0.13
N LEU A 731 -7.44 10.93 1.05
CA LEU A 731 -8.20 12.13 1.38
C LEU A 731 -7.87 13.27 0.41
N LEU A 732 -6.59 13.52 0.14
CA LEU A 732 -6.18 14.52 -0.85
C LEU A 732 -6.74 14.21 -2.25
N GLN A 733 -6.66 12.97 -2.71
CA GLN A 733 -7.22 12.58 -4.02
C GLN A 733 -8.74 12.71 -4.06
N THR A 734 -9.43 12.43 -2.95
CA THR A 734 -10.88 12.58 -2.84
C THR A 734 -11.27 14.06 -2.97
N LEU A 735 -10.61 14.94 -2.20
CA LEU A 735 -10.81 16.39 -2.27
C LEU A 735 -10.48 16.95 -3.66
N GLU A 736 -9.41 16.46 -4.30
CA GLU A 736 -9.04 16.87 -5.66
C GLU A 736 -10.08 16.44 -6.71
N MET A 737 -10.77 15.31 -6.52
CA MET A 737 -11.88 14.89 -7.38
C MET A 737 -13.13 15.74 -7.13
N GLU A 738 -13.56 15.87 -5.88
CA GLU A 738 -14.74 16.67 -5.50
C GLU A 738 -14.63 18.11 -5.98
N ARG A 739 -13.44 18.71 -5.83
CA ARG A 739 -13.17 20.06 -6.35
C ARG A 739 -13.34 20.11 -7.87
N ARG A 740 -12.85 19.11 -8.61
CA ARG A 740 -12.97 19.09 -10.07
C ARG A 740 -14.39 18.89 -10.54
N ASP A 741 -15.13 17.98 -9.93
CA ASP A 741 -16.54 17.76 -10.26
C ASP A 741 -17.34 19.06 -10.03
N THR A 742 -17.01 19.79 -8.95
CA THR A 742 -17.60 21.11 -8.67
C THR A 742 -17.22 22.15 -9.73
N GLU A 743 -15.96 22.21 -10.16
CA GLU A 743 -15.53 23.14 -11.22
C GLU A 743 -16.15 22.79 -12.58
N LEU A 744 -16.25 21.51 -12.95
CA LEU A 744 -16.94 21.06 -14.16
C LEU A 744 -18.41 21.46 -14.15
N LEU A 745 -19.10 21.26 -13.02
CA LEU A 745 -20.49 21.71 -12.85
C LEU A 745 -20.64 23.23 -13.04
N LYS A 746 -19.68 24.04 -12.57
CA LYS A 746 -19.68 25.49 -12.80
C LYS A 746 -19.50 25.83 -14.28
N VAL A 747 -18.62 25.13 -14.99
CA VAL A 747 -18.43 25.32 -16.44
C VAL A 747 -19.73 25.01 -17.18
N ASP A 748 -20.36 23.88 -16.87
CA ASP A 748 -21.63 23.47 -17.49
C ASP A 748 -22.75 24.48 -17.22
N GLN A 749 -22.85 24.98 -15.98
CA GLN A 749 -23.81 26.03 -15.61
C GLN A 749 -23.55 27.35 -16.34
N ASN A 750 -22.30 27.78 -16.45
CA ASN A 750 -21.93 29.00 -17.16
C ASN A 750 -22.23 28.88 -18.66
N LEU A 751 -21.92 27.73 -19.27
CA LEU A 751 -22.27 27.44 -20.66
C LEU A 751 -23.79 27.48 -20.87
N ALA A 752 -24.56 26.87 -19.96
CA ALA A 752 -26.02 26.89 -20.01
C ALA A 752 -26.62 28.31 -19.83
N MET A 753 -25.97 29.20 -19.06
CA MET A 753 -26.39 30.59 -18.93
C MET A 753 -26.04 31.43 -20.17
N THR A 754 -24.87 31.20 -20.77
CA THR A 754 -24.43 31.93 -21.97
C THR A 754 -25.30 31.58 -23.18
N ASN A 755 -25.72 30.31 -23.31
CA ASN A 755 -26.65 29.85 -24.34
C ASN A 755 -28.11 30.34 -24.14
N LYS A 756 -28.45 30.96 -23.00
CA LYS A 756 -29.75 31.60 -22.78
C LYS A 756 -29.76 33.10 -23.08
N GLN A 757 -28.59 33.71 -23.31
CA GLN A 757 -28.42 35.13 -23.62
C GLN A 757 -28.15 35.41 -25.10
N VAL A 758 -28.08 34.36 -25.93
CA VAL A 758 -28.09 34.37 -27.40
C VAL A 758 -29.41 33.79 -27.85
#